data_AF-A0AA92W2I3-F1
#
_entry.id   AF-A0AA92W2I3-F1
#
_cell.length_a   1.000
_cell.length_b   1.000
_cell.length_c   1.000
_cell.angle_alpha   90.00
_cell.angle_beta   90.00
_cell.angle_gamma   90.00
#
_symmetry.space_group_name_H-M   'P 1'
#
loop_
_entity.id
_entity.type
_entity.pdbx_description
1 polymer ?
#
loop_
_entity_poly.entity_id
_entity_poly.type
_entity_poly.pdbx_seq_one_letter_code
_entity_poly.pdbx_strand_id
1 'polypeptide(L)'
;MIAKTTNQLRLLATMLLALFAIGTYATETQQTTVASWVFSEGWDAESSGSVITYTPDGSGWKQLANTAWKTKQPVFLPNTCSGVQKDYQLKLKTSDGKWEVKMSKDSYLLRMNTASTDKFTAPADYTDGTQHDQYFEASFPTTNLNNVNINFAIGDGSSSSTHFGVVYSVDGGQTWSVLSEYVSGSHWNKYVDGKYSLDANNKEKVIVRLLVTRATKTSNYNLKYFKVLADDNEGPVLKSTRPADGASDVATSGKIYLSYDESVSLGNGVLGKLTNTATNKTEELSPVVSANELRFAYEKLDRSANYTFELPGNSVSDLAGNMNANAVKLSFTTADTDPIQAPIIESKNHLWYNRPAKYWEEALPLGNGRLGVMHSGSVACDTLQLNEDTFWDQGPNTNYNANAHSVLKEVQQGIFNKDYASVQNLAVTNWMSQGSHGASYRAGGVVLLGFPGQRYDYDEPAQTDGATDAEGYVRYLDMNTATSNVDYHVNGVGYKRTVFTSFKDNVTVVRLEADQSGKLNFNVCYSGCNKSNIEKVTSNTLFDENTIKATMGPARKQCENVDNVLNLCTYIRIADCDGTITNGKTTVYKQGTADAAVDAPQLVVNDATHATIIISQATNFKKYNDVSGDASAAALAYLTNYENANKDYATTLADHESAYKEQFDRVDLTIAGNATQEAKDTEQRIKEYHKTSDPQLAANYFQFGRYLLISSSQPGTQPANLQGIWNPDARQYPAWDSKYTSNINVEMNYWPAEVTNLAECHEPFVEMVKDVSVTGAETAQKMYGARDGLCTTTPTSGALLVPWTTEQ
;
A
#
# COMPACT_ATOMS: atom_id res chain seq x y z
N MET A 1 -61.63 34.64 -6.11
CA MET A 1 -60.53 33.83 -5.54
C MET A 1 -59.17 34.55 -5.67
N ILE A 2 -59.12 35.88 -5.47
CA ILE A 2 -57.91 36.75 -5.57
C ILE A 2 -57.87 37.71 -4.37
N ALA A 3 -58.42 37.30 -3.21
CA ALA A 3 -58.49 38.14 -2.01
C ALA A 3 -57.98 37.44 -0.73
N LYS A 4 -57.48 36.18 -0.84
CA LYS A 4 -56.91 35.42 0.29
C LYS A 4 -55.39 35.32 0.28
N THR A 5 -54.71 35.74 -0.79
CA THR A 5 -53.24 35.66 -0.92
C THR A 5 -52.51 36.94 -0.51
N THR A 6 -53.20 38.06 -0.33
CA THR A 6 -52.57 39.36 -0.01
C THR A 6 -52.33 39.59 1.49
N ASN A 7 -53.07 38.88 2.37
CA ASN A 7 -52.92 39.02 3.83
C ASN A 7 -51.81 38.13 4.43
N GLN A 8 -51.38 37.06 3.74
CA GLN A 8 -50.26 36.24 4.22
C GLN A 8 -48.88 36.80 3.85
N LEU A 9 -48.77 37.58 2.75
CA LEU A 9 -47.52 38.28 2.43
C LEU A 9 -47.24 39.49 3.33
N ARG A 10 -48.27 40.15 3.88
CA ARG A 10 -48.05 41.24 4.84
C ARG A 10 -47.63 40.75 6.22
N LEU A 11 -48.07 39.57 6.67
CA LEU A 11 -47.59 38.98 7.92
C LEU A 11 -46.13 38.52 7.83
N LEU A 12 -45.71 37.97 6.67
CA LEU A 12 -44.29 37.60 6.46
C LEU A 12 -43.37 38.84 6.35
N ALA A 13 -43.81 39.91 5.68
CA ALA A 13 -43.00 41.13 5.56
C ALA A 13 -42.88 41.91 6.89
N THR A 14 -43.86 41.80 7.79
CA THR A 14 -43.80 42.47 9.11
C THR A 14 -43.03 41.62 10.15
N MET A 15 -42.94 40.30 9.96
CA MET A 15 -42.02 39.45 10.76
C MET A 15 -40.55 39.56 10.31
N LEU A 16 -40.28 39.91 9.05
CA LEU A 16 -38.90 40.12 8.58
C LEU A 16 -38.31 41.51 8.90
N LEU A 17 -39.14 42.52 9.22
CA LEU A 17 -38.67 43.88 9.57
C LEU A 17 -38.63 44.18 11.08
N ALA A 18 -39.12 43.29 11.94
CA ALA A 18 -39.15 43.49 13.40
C ALA A 18 -37.92 42.90 14.14
N LEU A 19 -36.88 42.48 13.41
CA LEU A 19 -35.62 41.96 13.98
C LEU A 19 -34.45 42.95 13.89
N PHE A 20 -34.73 44.22 13.58
CA PHE A 20 -33.77 45.33 13.67
C PHE A 20 -34.21 46.35 14.73
N ALA A 21 -34.07 46.00 16.02
CA ALA A 21 -33.93 46.98 17.10
C ALA A 21 -33.49 46.34 18.43
N ILE A 22 -32.19 46.47 18.71
CA ILE A 22 -31.57 46.63 20.04
C ILE A 22 -31.81 45.49 21.05
N GLY A 23 -30.99 44.45 20.89
CA GLY A 23 -30.26 43.87 22.01
C GLY A 23 -28.82 43.72 21.55
N THR A 24 -27.88 44.50 22.10
CA THR A 24 -26.45 44.23 21.99
C THR A 24 -26.17 42.94 22.75
N TYR A 25 -26.50 41.80 22.16
CA TYR A 25 -25.85 40.55 22.49
C TYR A 25 -24.54 40.57 21.73
N ALA A 26 -23.43 40.60 22.48
CA ALA A 26 -22.14 40.23 21.91
C ALA A 26 -22.34 38.83 21.30
N THR A 27 -22.41 38.77 19.97
CA THR A 27 -22.20 37.53 19.24
C THR A 27 -20.76 37.15 19.53
N GLU A 28 -20.53 36.18 20.41
CA GLU A 28 -19.25 35.46 20.39
C GLU A 28 -19.11 34.92 18.97
N THR A 29 -18.19 35.50 18.19
CA THR A 29 -17.74 34.96 16.93
C THR A 29 -17.33 33.52 17.19
N GLN A 30 -18.07 32.55 16.63
CA GLN A 30 -17.74 31.14 16.81
C GLN A 30 -16.42 30.88 16.10
N GLN A 31 -15.34 30.73 16.89
CA GLN A 31 -14.00 30.51 16.37
C GLN A 31 -13.94 29.30 15.44
N THR A 32 -13.14 29.41 14.37
CA THR A 32 -12.97 28.37 13.37
C THR A 32 -12.31 27.14 13.98
N THR A 33 -12.77 25.95 13.61
CA THR A 33 -12.07 24.70 13.96
C THR A 33 -10.89 24.51 13.01
N VAL A 34 -9.68 24.86 13.48
CA VAL A 34 -8.44 24.78 12.70
C VAL A 34 -7.81 23.40 12.71
N ALA A 35 -8.16 22.55 13.68
CA ALA A 35 -7.85 21.13 13.65
C ALA A 35 -8.90 20.34 14.44
N SER A 36 -9.28 19.17 13.95
CA SER A 36 -10.25 18.30 14.62
C SER A 36 -9.82 16.85 14.53
N TRP A 37 -9.67 16.24 15.71
CA TRP A 37 -9.58 14.79 15.88
C TRP A 37 -10.89 14.27 16.43
N VAL A 38 -11.60 13.52 15.60
CA VAL A 38 -12.79 12.74 15.94
C VAL A 38 -12.58 11.32 15.38
N PHE A 39 -12.93 10.31 16.16
CA PHE A 39 -12.60 8.93 15.77
C PHE A 39 -13.70 8.27 14.93
N SER A 40 -14.55 9.06 14.27
CA SER A 40 -15.77 8.61 13.58
C SER A 40 -15.58 8.11 12.15
N GLU A 41 -14.35 8.09 11.63
CA GLU A 41 -14.01 7.72 10.26
C GLU A 41 -12.97 6.59 10.27
N GLY A 42 -12.88 5.85 9.16
CA GLY A 42 -11.78 4.92 8.91
C GLY A 42 -10.43 5.62 8.86
N TRP A 43 -9.36 4.84 8.87
CA TRP A 43 -8.01 5.35 8.76
C TRP A 43 -7.12 4.42 7.94
N ASP A 44 -6.30 5.03 7.11
CA ASP A 44 -5.11 4.42 6.56
C ASP A 44 -4.01 4.44 7.62
N ALA A 45 -3.31 3.32 7.76
CA ALA A 45 -2.27 3.15 8.76
C ALA A 45 -0.92 2.93 8.08
N GLU A 46 -0.02 3.89 8.26
CA GLU A 46 1.34 3.83 7.76
C GLU A 46 2.31 3.67 8.94
N SER A 47 3.14 2.63 8.91
CA SER A 47 4.11 2.38 9.98
C SER A 47 5.50 2.85 9.56
N SER A 48 6.12 3.71 10.37
CA SER A 48 7.53 4.09 10.23
C SER A 48 8.26 3.85 11.57
N GLY A 49 9.14 2.85 11.61
CA GLY A 49 9.84 2.45 12.83
C GLY A 49 8.91 2.04 13.99
N SER A 50 9.12 2.66 15.15
CA SER A 50 8.30 2.47 16.37
C SER A 50 6.98 3.25 16.36
N VAL A 51 6.73 4.04 15.32
CA VAL A 51 5.54 4.89 15.17
C VAL A 51 4.59 4.29 14.13
N ILE A 52 3.29 4.38 14.38
CA ILE A 52 2.25 4.17 13.36
C ILE A 52 1.47 5.46 13.20
N THR A 53 1.47 6.01 11.99
CA THR A 53 0.66 7.17 11.64
C THR A 53 -0.68 6.68 11.10
N TYR A 54 -1.75 7.22 11.66
CA TYR A 54 -3.13 6.96 11.28
C TYR A 54 -3.70 8.19 10.61
N THR A 55 -3.99 8.08 9.32
CA THR A 55 -4.56 9.14 8.48
C THR A 55 -6.02 8.83 8.20
N PRO A 56 -6.98 9.71 8.54
CA PRO A 56 -8.39 9.47 8.24
C PRO A 56 -8.62 9.22 6.74
N ASP A 57 -9.34 8.14 6.40
CA ASP A 57 -9.54 7.67 5.02
C ASP A 57 -10.80 8.23 4.34
N GLY A 58 -11.58 9.02 5.07
CA GLY A 58 -12.83 9.62 4.59
C GLY A 58 -13.98 8.64 4.35
N SER A 59 -13.85 7.36 4.73
CA SER A 59 -14.87 6.32 4.48
C SER A 59 -16.15 6.46 5.32
N GLY A 60 -16.24 7.52 6.14
CA GLY A 60 -17.38 7.85 6.99
C GLY A 60 -17.56 6.88 8.16
N TRP A 61 -18.74 6.92 8.77
CA TRP A 61 -19.12 6.06 9.91
C TRP A 61 -19.29 4.60 9.47
N LYS A 62 -18.18 3.88 9.29
CA LYS A 62 -18.13 2.41 9.23
C LYS A 62 -17.71 1.87 10.59
N GLN A 63 -18.13 0.66 10.94
CA GLN A 63 -17.70 0.02 12.18
C GLN A 63 -16.19 -0.25 12.12
N LEU A 64 -15.40 0.60 12.77
CA LEU A 64 -13.96 0.45 12.97
C LEU A 64 -13.68 -0.74 13.89
N ALA A 65 -12.67 -1.53 13.54
CA ALA A 65 -12.20 -2.58 14.41
C ALA A 65 -11.56 -1.97 15.67
N ASN A 66 -11.87 -2.51 16.85
CA ASN A 66 -11.16 -2.13 18.07
C ASN A 66 -9.68 -2.44 17.88
N THR A 67 -8.85 -1.40 17.85
CA THR A 67 -7.43 -1.54 17.55
C THR A 67 -6.65 -1.22 18.81
N ALA A 68 -6.00 -2.22 19.41
CA ALA A 68 -5.18 -2.06 20.60
C ALA A 68 -3.70 -2.15 20.25
N TRP A 69 -2.91 -1.30 20.86
CA TRP A 69 -1.47 -1.20 20.63
C TRP A 69 -0.71 -1.49 21.92
N LYS A 70 0.40 -2.21 21.76
CA LYS A 70 1.26 -2.64 22.88
C LYS A 70 2.74 -2.31 22.67
N THR A 71 3.17 -2.16 21.42
CA THR A 71 4.60 -2.08 21.06
C THR A 71 4.93 -0.91 20.14
N LYS A 72 3.93 -0.29 19.50
CA LYS A 72 4.12 0.87 18.63
C LYS A 72 3.32 2.07 19.12
N GLN A 73 3.90 3.24 18.94
CA GLN A 73 3.34 4.53 19.31
C GLN A 73 2.42 5.04 18.18
N PRO A 74 1.10 5.09 18.36
CA PRO A 74 0.21 5.65 17.37
C PRO A 74 0.34 7.17 17.38
N VAL A 75 0.22 7.72 16.18
CA VAL A 75 0.09 9.12 15.88
C VAL A 75 -1.14 9.25 15.00
N PHE A 76 -2.16 9.97 15.44
CA PHE A 76 -3.35 10.24 14.66
C PHE A 76 -3.23 11.61 14.01
N LEU A 77 -3.36 11.64 12.69
CA LEU A 77 -3.57 12.87 11.95
C LEU A 77 -5.03 13.33 12.10
N PRO A 78 -5.32 14.64 12.01
CA PRO A 78 -6.67 15.15 12.20
C PRO A 78 -7.57 14.79 11.02
N ASN A 79 -8.87 14.66 11.26
CA ASN A 79 -9.90 14.53 10.22
C ASN A 79 -9.96 15.76 9.33
N THR A 80 -9.78 16.93 9.95
CA THR A 80 -9.72 18.22 9.26
C THR A 80 -8.67 19.08 9.92
N CYS A 81 -7.85 19.78 9.14
CA CYS A 81 -6.95 20.83 9.64
C CYS A 81 -6.79 21.95 8.61
N SER A 82 -6.54 23.18 9.07
CA SER A 82 -6.25 24.30 8.17
C SER A 82 -4.89 24.12 7.48
N GLY A 83 -3.83 23.78 8.22
CA GLY A 83 -2.48 23.60 7.67
C GLY A 83 -2.16 22.26 6.99
N VAL A 84 -0.87 21.98 6.81
CA VAL A 84 -0.36 20.70 6.29
C VAL A 84 -0.62 19.58 7.29
N GLN A 85 -1.44 18.60 6.92
CA GLN A 85 -1.98 17.58 7.82
C GLN A 85 -0.94 16.83 8.67
N LYS A 86 0.25 16.57 8.13
CA LYS A 86 1.33 15.86 8.84
C LYS A 86 1.89 16.61 10.06
N ASP A 87 1.72 17.94 10.09
CA ASP A 87 2.22 18.81 11.17
C ASP A 87 1.27 18.83 12.37
N TYR A 88 0.06 18.29 12.20
CA TYR A 88 -0.95 18.14 13.25
C TYR A 88 -1.00 16.67 13.69
N GLN A 89 -0.70 16.42 14.96
CA GLN A 89 -0.56 15.07 15.48
C GLN A 89 -1.24 14.92 16.84
N LEU A 90 -1.95 13.82 17.05
CA LEU A 90 -2.50 13.41 18.35
C LEU A 90 -1.89 12.06 18.74
N LYS A 91 -1.33 12.00 19.94
CA LYS A 91 -0.57 10.86 20.47
C LYS A 91 -1.00 10.57 21.91
N LEU A 92 -0.53 9.45 22.45
CA LEU A 92 -0.66 9.15 23.87
C LEU A 92 0.62 8.54 24.41
N LYS A 93 0.95 8.78 25.67
CA LYS A 93 2.09 8.13 26.32
C LYS A 93 1.62 7.47 27.61
N THR A 94 2.02 6.23 27.83
CA THR A 94 1.98 5.56 29.14
C THR A 94 3.13 4.58 29.24
N SER A 95 3.87 4.62 30.35
CA SER A 95 4.99 3.70 30.62
C SER A 95 4.56 2.29 31.02
N ASP A 96 3.31 2.10 31.47
CA ASP A 96 2.82 0.84 32.04
C ASP A 96 1.57 0.27 31.34
N GLY A 97 0.95 1.03 30.45
CA GLY A 97 -0.38 0.77 29.92
C GLY A 97 -0.45 0.33 28.44
N LYS A 98 -1.67 0.26 27.93
CA LYS A 98 -1.99 0.00 26.50
C LYS A 98 -2.96 1.05 26.00
N TRP A 99 -2.85 1.43 24.74
CA TRP A 99 -3.81 2.34 24.10
C TRP A 99 -4.68 1.57 23.11
N GLU A 100 -5.92 2.02 22.89
CA GLU A 100 -6.81 1.45 21.89
C GLU A 100 -7.77 2.49 21.29
N VAL A 101 -8.17 2.34 20.03
CA VAL A 101 -9.39 2.98 19.54
C VAL A 101 -10.53 1.98 19.70
N LYS A 102 -11.63 2.43 20.29
CA LYS A 102 -12.73 1.55 20.69
C LYS A 102 -14.09 2.12 20.37
N MET A 103 -14.99 1.24 19.95
CA MET A 103 -16.40 1.55 19.80
C MET A 103 -17.07 1.82 21.16
N SER A 104 -17.77 2.94 21.24
CA SER A 104 -18.73 3.29 22.29
C SER A 104 -20.16 3.16 21.79
N LYS A 105 -21.12 3.43 22.68
CA LYS A 105 -22.56 3.32 22.40
C LYS A 105 -22.96 4.10 21.14
N ASP A 106 -22.40 5.31 20.97
CA ASP A 106 -22.81 6.27 19.93
C ASP A 106 -21.63 6.89 19.16
N SER A 107 -20.38 6.47 19.41
CA SER A 107 -19.16 7.01 18.75
C SER A 107 -17.95 6.11 18.97
N TYR A 108 -16.89 6.29 18.18
CA TYR A 108 -15.57 5.76 18.50
C TYR A 108 -14.79 6.76 19.34
N LEU A 109 -13.86 6.25 20.14
CA LEU A 109 -13.04 7.04 21.07
C LEU A 109 -11.61 6.53 21.09
N LEU A 110 -10.67 7.42 21.43
CA LEU A 110 -9.28 7.08 21.66
C LEU A 110 -9.06 6.84 23.15
N ARG A 111 -8.68 5.61 23.50
CA ARG A 111 -8.57 5.16 24.87
C ARG A 111 -7.12 4.98 25.29
N MET A 112 -6.80 5.57 26.43
CA MET A 112 -5.61 5.25 27.22
C MET A 112 -6.00 4.29 28.35
N ASN A 113 -5.42 3.09 28.41
CA ASN A 113 -5.55 2.22 29.57
C ASN A 113 -4.33 2.40 30.46
N THR A 114 -4.55 2.61 31.76
CA THR A 114 -3.48 2.76 32.73
C THR A 114 -3.37 1.50 33.58
N ALA A 115 -2.15 0.99 33.77
CA ALA A 115 -1.91 -0.22 34.56
C ALA A 115 -1.43 0.09 35.98
N SER A 116 -1.04 1.33 36.26
CA SER A 116 -0.72 1.79 37.61
C SER A 116 -1.44 3.07 38.00
N THR A 117 -1.58 3.27 39.30
CA THR A 117 -2.07 4.50 39.92
C THR A 117 -0.95 5.38 40.51
N ASP A 118 0.31 4.96 40.42
CA ASP A 118 1.48 5.64 41.02
C ASP A 118 2.45 6.25 39.99
N LYS A 119 2.15 6.14 38.69
CA LYS A 119 2.94 6.72 37.59
C LYS A 119 2.32 7.99 37.01
N PHE A 120 1.28 8.52 37.65
CA PHE A 120 0.67 9.79 37.27
C PHE A 120 1.60 10.97 37.55
N THR A 121 1.51 12.02 36.75
CA THR A 121 2.30 13.23 36.95
C THR A 121 1.68 14.06 38.06
N ALA A 122 2.44 14.27 39.15
CA ALA A 122 2.00 15.13 40.25
C ALA A 122 1.96 16.60 39.80
N PRO A 123 1.07 17.45 40.35
CA PRO A 123 0.99 18.86 39.98
C PRO A 123 2.31 19.64 40.13
N ALA A 124 3.20 19.22 41.05
CA ALA A 124 4.51 19.83 41.24
C ALA A 124 5.46 19.60 40.05
N ASP A 125 5.23 18.56 39.24
CA ASP A 125 6.09 18.15 38.11
C ASP A 125 5.58 18.66 36.76
N TYR A 126 4.49 19.43 36.73
CA TYR A 126 3.87 19.89 35.47
C TYR A 126 4.78 20.77 34.62
N THR A 127 5.74 21.46 35.24
CA THR A 127 6.69 22.32 34.52
C THR A 127 7.88 21.57 33.94
N ASP A 128 8.07 20.29 34.28
CA ASP A 128 9.14 19.43 33.76
C ASP A 128 8.58 18.34 32.84
N GLY A 129 8.66 18.59 31.53
CA GLY A 129 8.15 17.68 30.50
C GLY A 129 8.80 16.29 30.48
N THR A 130 9.96 16.11 31.10
CA THR A 130 10.65 14.80 31.16
C THR A 130 10.00 13.87 32.19
N GLN A 131 9.34 14.45 33.20
CA GLN A 131 8.63 13.76 34.26
C GLN A 131 7.17 13.42 33.89
N HIS A 132 6.69 13.90 32.73
CA HIS A 132 5.34 13.63 32.27
C HIS A 132 5.17 12.17 31.82
N ASP A 133 4.10 11.56 32.30
CA ASP A 133 3.68 10.21 31.96
C ASP A 133 2.15 10.11 32.00
N GLN A 134 1.59 9.06 31.39
CA GLN A 134 0.16 8.79 31.31
C GLN A 134 -0.69 9.99 30.84
N TYR A 135 -0.52 10.35 29.55
CA TYR A 135 -1.20 11.50 28.96
C TYR A 135 -1.63 11.31 27.52
N PHE A 136 -2.59 12.14 27.10
CA PHE A 136 -2.83 12.45 25.69
C PHE A 136 -1.99 13.68 25.30
N GLU A 137 -1.41 13.69 24.11
CA GLU A 137 -0.62 14.80 23.59
C GLU A 137 -1.10 15.21 22.20
N ALA A 138 -1.54 16.46 22.05
CA ALA A 138 -1.78 17.06 20.75
C ALA A 138 -0.62 18.00 20.42
N SER A 139 -0.04 17.88 19.24
CA SER A 139 0.95 18.82 18.71
C SER A 139 0.49 19.40 17.38
N PHE A 140 0.55 20.72 17.25
CA PHE A 140 0.05 21.44 16.09
C PHE A 140 0.75 22.80 15.98
N PRO A 141 0.95 23.34 14.76
CA PRO A 141 1.35 24.72 14.58
C PRO A 141 0.18 25.66 14.85
N THR A 142 0.50 26.89 15.23
CA THR A 142 -0.43 28.01 15.33
C THR A 142 0.11 29.24 14.61
N THR A 143 1.03 29.04 13.66
CA THR A 143 1.55 30.08 12.77
C THR A 143 0.38 30.84 12.13
N ASN A 144 0.40 32.16 12.21
CA ASN A 144 -0.66 33.06 11.72
C ASN A 144 -2.05 32.89 12.38
N LEU A 145 -2.17 32.06 13.40
CA LEU A 145 -3.40 31.89 14.17
C LEU A 145 -3.39 32.75 15.44
N ASN A 146 -4.55 33.31 15.78
CA ASN A 146 -4.75 34.12 16.98
C ASN A 146 -5.86 33.56 17.86
N ASN A 147 -5.87 33.95 19.14
CA ASN A 147 -6.88 33.53 20.12
C ASN A 147 -7.03 32.00 20.16
N VAL A 148 -5.89 31.31 20.27
CA VAL A 148 -5.86 29.85 20.22
C VAL A 148 -6.58 29.28 21.44
N ASN A 149 -7.55 28.43 21.18
CA ASN A 149 -8.32 27.69 22.16
C ASN A 149 -8.27 26.20 21.84
N ILE A 150 -8.41 25.38 22.86
CA ILE A 150 -8.58 23.93 22.72
C ILE A 150 -9.92 23.52 23.33
N ASN A 151 -10.54 22.53 22.71
CA ASN A 151 -11.74 21.90 23.20
C ASN A 151 -11.59 20.38 23.10
N PHE A 152 -11.80 19.69 24.21
CA PHE A 152 -11.73 18.23 24.26
C PHE A 152 -12.71 17.68 25.29
N ALA A 153 -12.96 16.38 25.25
CA ALA A 153 -13.77 15.73 26.28
C ALA A 153 -13.30 14.30 26.56
N ILE A 154 -13.17 13.95 27.85
CA ILE A 154 -12.71 12.64 28.32
C ILE A 154 -13.76 11.98 29.22
N GLY A 155 -14.02 10.69 29.01
CA GLY A 155 -14.81 9.83 29.91
C GLY A 155 -13.94 8.85 30.70
N ASP A 156 -14.24 8.68 31.99
CA ASP A 156 -13.52 7.78 32.91
C ASP A 156 -14.20 6.41 33.01
N GLY A 157 -13.47 5.34 32.65
CA GLY A 157 -13.95 3.96 32.69
C GLY A 157 -14.11 3.33 34.07
N SER A 158 -13.55 3.94 35.12
CA SER A 158 -13.71 3.48 36.51
C SER A 158 -14.91 4.11 37.23
N SER A 159 -15.61 4.99 36.52
CA SER A 159 -16.77 5.74 36.98
C SER A 159 -16.49 6.69 38.16
N SER A 160 -15.34 7.38 38.15
CA SER A 160 -14.85 8.15 39.30
C SER A 160 -14.65 9.66 39.08
N SER A 161 -14.88 10.18 37.86
CA SER A 161 -14.60 11.58 37.50
C SER A 161 -13.15 11.98 37.80
N THR A 162 -12.22 11.26 37.19
CA THR A 162 -10.78 11.48 37.33
C THR A 162 -10.38 12.90 36.90
N HIS A 163 -9.44 13.49 37.64
CA HIS A 163 -8.88 14.80 37.34
C HIS A 163 -7.70 14.69 36.36
N PHE A 164 -7.57 15.69 35.48
CA PHE A 164 -6.49 15.82 34.50
C PHE A 164 -5.83 17.20 34.59
N GLY A 165 -4.50 17.21 34.65
CA GLY A 165 -3.69 18.40 34.51
C GLY A 165 -3.64 18.76 33.03
N VAL A 166 -3.92 20.02 32.72
CA VAL A 166 -3.85 20.53 31.36
C VAL A 166 -2.64 21.45 31.29
N VAL A 167 -1.65 21.05 30.50
CA VAL A 167 -0.42 21.82 30.32
C VAL A 167 -0.13 22.00 28.84
N TYR A 168 0.53 23.08 28.49
CA TYR A 168 0.95 23.32 27.12
C TYR A 168 2.34 23.94 27.03
N SER A 169 2.98 23.75 25.89
CA SER A 169 4.29 24.28 25.54
C SER A 169 4.22 24.95 24.17
N VAL A 170 4.93 26.06 24.02
CA VAL A 170 5.01 26.86 22.78
C VAL A 170 6.40 26.87 22.15
N ASP A 171 7.33 26.08 22.70
CA ASP A 171 8.75 26.02 22.33
C ASP A 171 9.21 24.57 22.06
N GLY A 172 8.26 23.71 21.68
CA GLY A 172 8.53 22.31 21.35
C GLY A 172 8.75 21.39 22.56
N GLY A 173 8.30 21.80 23.76
CA GLY A 173 8.34 20.99 24.98
C GLY A 173 9.45 21.36 25.96
N GLN A 174 10.15 22.48 25.75
CA GLN A 174 11.24 22.94 26.62
C GLN A 174 10.69 23.61 27.88
N THR A 175 9.66 24.44 27.74
CA THR A 175 8.94 25.07 28.85
C THR A 175 7.45 24.75 28.80
N TRP A 176 6.81 24.69 29.98
CA TRP A 176 5.42 24.28 30.14
C TRP A 176 4.63 25.29 30.97
N SER A 177 3.52 25.75 30.40
CA SER A 177 2.49 26.55 31.08
C SER A 177 1.39 25.64 31.60
N VAL A 178 0.92 25.93 32.82
CA VAL A 178 -0.10 25.14 33.51
C VAL A 178 -1.45 25.84 33.46
N LEU A 179 -2.49 25.12 33.04
CA LEU A 179 -3.87 25.59 33.04
C LEU A 179 -4.65 25.01 34.24
N SER A 180 -5.90 25.44 34.41
CA SER A 180 -6.76 24.86 35.43
C SER A 180 -7.03 23.37 35.18
N GLU A 181 -7.13 22.60 36.26
CA GLU A 181 -7.37 21.15 36.18
C GLU A 181 -8.74 20.85 35.53
N TYR A 182 -8.78 19.84 34.66
CA TYR A 182 -9.98 19.34 34.02
C TYR A 182 -10.53 18.15 34.81
N VAL A 183 -11.86 18.04 34.95
CA VAL A 183 -12.50 16.87 35.58
C VAL A 183 -13.27 16.10 34.52
N SER A 184 -12.90 14.84 34.32
CA SER A 184 -13.53 13.96 33.33
C SER A 184 -14.97 13.59 33.70
N GLY A 185 -15.73 13.16 32.69
CA GLY A 185 -17.06 12.61 32.90
C GLY A 185 -17.02 11.35 33.76
N SER A 186 -18.04 11.18 34.61
CA SER A 186 -18.11 10.12 35.63
C SER A 186 -18.34 8.71 35.10
N HIS A 187 -18.21 8.49 33.79
CA HIS A 187 -18.36 7.19 33.15
C HIS A 187 -17.71 7.23 31.75
N TRP A 188 -17.29 6.08 31.20
CA TRP A 188 -16.59 6.00 29.92
C TRP A 188 -17.37 6.56 28.71
N ASN A 189 -18.70 6.70 28.83
CA ASN A 189 -19.59 7.25 27.82
C ASN A 189 -20.29 8.55 28.26
N LYS A 190 -19.83 9.17 29.35
CA LYS A 190 -20.24 10.51 29.79
C LYS A 190 -19.05 11.45 29.61
N TYR A 191 -19.31 12.64 29.11
CA TYR A 191 -18.26 13.57 28.69
C TYR A 191 -18.59 14.97 29.22
N VAL A 192 -17.56 15.67 29.68
CA VAL A 192 -17.61 17.07 30.09
C VAL A 192 -16.65 17.83 29.17
N ASP A 193 -17.06 18.94 28.59
CA ASP A 193 -16.17 19.68 27.70
C ASP A 193 -15.12 20.46 28.50
N GLY A 194 -13.85 20.19 28.22
CA GLY A 194 -12.73 21.01 28.66
C GLY A 194 -12.47 22.09 27.62
N LYS A 195 -12.55 23.36 28.02
CA LYS A 195 -12.31 24.51 27.15
C LYS A 195 -11.23 25.38 27.77
N TYR A 196 -10.16 25.61 27.02
CA TYR A 196 -9.00 26.35 27.51
C TYR A 196 -8.45 27.28 26.44
N SER A 197 -8.14 28.51 26.84
CA SER A 197 -7.39 29.45 26.01
C SER A 197 -5.90 29.26 26.25
N LEU A 198 -5.11 29.33 25.17
CA LEU A 198 -3.67 29.18 25.19
C LEU A 198 -3.03 30.52 24.81
N ASP A 199 -1.98 30.94 25.52
CA ASP A 199 -1.10 32.01 25.05
C ASP A 199 -0.12 31.43 24.03
N ALA A 200 -0.66 31.08 22.88
CA ALA A 200 0.02 30.29 21.86
C ALA A 200 -0.21 30.86 20.46
N ASN A 201 -0.41 32.17 20.34
CA ASN A 201 -0.56 32.82 19.04
C ASN A 201 0.77 32.77 18.27
N ASN A 202 0.68 32.48 16.98
CA ASN A 202 1.81 32.51 16.04
C ASN A 202 3.04 31.68 16.48
N LYS A 203 2.84 30.38 16.72
CA LYS A 203 3.93 29.46 17.12
C LYS A 203 4.10 28.35 16.09
N GLU A 204 5.36 28.07 15.75
CA GLU A 204 5.71 26.98 14.82
C GLU A 204 5.28 25.61 15.37
N LYS A 205 5.28 25.45 16.70
CA LYS A 205 4.90 24.20 17.35
C LYS A 205 4.34 24.43 18.75
N VAL A 206 3.06 24.14 18.90
CA VAL A 206 2.37 24.05 20.19
C VAL A 206 2.21 22.58 20.55
N ILE A 207 2.45 22.25 21.81
CA ILE A 207 2.19 20.92 22.37
C ILE A 207 1.24 21.10 23.55
N VAL A 208 0.15 20.34 23.59
CA VAL A 208 -0.78 20.27 24.72
C VAL A 208 -0.76 18.86 25.27
N ARG A 209 -0.59 18.71 26.58
CA ARG A 209 -0.73 17.44 27.28
C ARG A 209 -1.88 17.45 28.26
N LEU A 210 -2.65 16.36 28.25
CA LEU A 210 -3.73 16.06 29.19
C LEU A 210 -3.23 14.95 30.14
N LEU A 211 -2.66 15.36 31.26
CA LEU A 211 -1.96 14.52 32.23
C LEU A 211 -2.96 13.93 33.23
N VAL A 212 -2.98 12.62 33.45
CA VAL A 212 -3.77 12.08 34.59
C VAL A 212 -3.08 12.51 35.90
N THR A 213 -3.81 13.13 36.83
CA THR A 213 -3.21 13.71 38.05
C THR A 213 -3.21 12.74 39.22
N ARG A 214 -4.35 12.08 39.43
CA ARG A 214 -4.56 11.09 40.49
C ARG A 214 -5.75 10.21 40.14
N ALA A 215 -5.67 8.93 40.49
CA ALA A 215 -6.79 8.00 40.45
C ALA A 215 -6.75 7.07 41.66
N THR A 216 -7.93 6.59 42.07
CA THR A 216 -8.07 5.68 43.23
C THR A 216 -7.99 4.20 42.85
N LYS A 217 -7.97 3.89 41.56
CA LYS A 217 -7.84 2.55 40.98
C LYS A 217 -7.36 2.66 39.53
N THR A 218 -6.84 1.57 38.97
CA THR A 218 -6.51 1.49 37.55
C THR A 218 -7.77 1.70 36.71
N SER A 219 -7.65 2.44 35.60
CA SER A 219 -8.79 2.83 34.79
C SER A 219 -8.43 2.87 33.31
N ASN A 220 -9.43 3.19 32.49
CA ASN A 220 -9.25 3.62 31.14
C ASN A 220 -9.86 5.00 30.94
N TYR A 221 -9.16 5.84 30.19
CA TYR A 221 -9.55 7.21 29.91
C TYR A 221 -9.84 7.34 28.43
N ASN A 222 -11.01 7.86 28.09
CA ASN A 222 -11.56 7.78 26.76
C ASN A 222 -11.72 9.18 26.19
N LEU A 223 -10.77 9.61 25.34
CA LEU A 223 -10.83 10.88 24.63
C LEU A 223 -11.82 10.75 23.47
N LYS A 224 -12.92 11.51 23.56
CA LYS A 224 -13.98 11.51 22.54
C LYS A 224 -13.55 12.28 21.29
N TYR A 225 -12.98 13.45 21.51
CA TYR A 225 -12.47 14.33 20.48
C TYR A 225 -11.42 15.28 21.07
N PHE A 226 -10.60 15.84 20.20
CA PHE A 226 -9.76 17.00 20.49
C PHE A 226 -9.90 17.99 19.34
N LYS A 227 -10.13 19.25 19.64
CA LYS A 227 -10.26 20.33 18.66
C LYS A 227 -9.35 21.46 19.04
N VAL A 228 -8.69 22.03 18.04
CA VAL A 228 -8.04 23.33 18.12
C VAL A 228 -8.98 24.32 17.45
N LEU A 229 -9.29 25.39 18.17
CA LEU A 229 -10.08 26.51 17.72
C LEU A 229 -9.15 27.71 17.68
N ALA A 230 -9.18 28.48 16.62
CA ALA A 230 -8.45 29.72 16.57
C ALA A 230 -9.14 30.69 15.62
N ASP A 231 -8.81 31.96 15.78
CA ASP A 231 -9.10 32.96 14.79
C ASP A 231 -8.05 32.82 13.70
N ASP A 232 -8.50 32.26 12.58
CA ASP A 232 -7.76 32.22 11.34
C ASP A 232 -8.33 33.32 10.44
N ASN A 233 -7.52 34.34 10.16
CA ASN A 233 -7.94 35.50 9.37
C ASN A 233 -7.04 35.70 8.14
N GLU A 234 -6.09 34.80 7.92
CA GLU A 234 -5.15 34.90 6.80
C GLU A 234 -5.56 33.87 5.75
N GLY A 235 -5.51 34.26 4.48
CA GLY A 235 -5.73 33.30 3.39
C GLY A 235 -4.45 32.51 3.09
N PRO A 236 -4.57 31.37 2.38
CA PRO A 236 -3.44 30.48 2.12
C PRO A 236 -2.34 31.18 1.34
N VAL A 237 -1.08 30.98 1.68
CA VAL A 237 0.07 31.63 1.03
C VAL A 237 0.73 30.68 0.04
N LEU A 238 0.91 31.13 -1.20
CA LEU A 238 1.63 30.38 -2.23
C LEU A 238 3.11 30.25 -1.84
N LYS A 239 3.63 29.02 -1.80
CA LYS A 239 5.02 28.71 -1.42
C LYS A 239 5.92 28.43 -2.60
N SER A 240 5.41 27.74 -3.61
CA SER A 240 6.21 27.39 -4.79
C SER A 240 5.32 27.14 -6.00
N THR A 241 5.92 27.31 -7.18
CA THR A 241 5.30 26.93 -8.45
C THR A 241 6.21 25.98 -9.21
N ARG A 242 5.60 25.10 -10.02
CA ARG A 242 6.30 24.31 -11.04
C ARG A 242 5.52 24.37 -12.35
N PRO A 243 6.11 24.75 -13.49
CA PRO A 243 7.44 25.35 -13.59
C PRO A 243 7.61 26.56 -12.66
N ALA A 244 8.84 26.79 -12.20
CA ALA A 244 9.17 27.97 -11.43
C ALA A 244 8.93 29.23 -12.28
N ASP A 245 8.60 30.36 -11.67
CA ASP A 245 8.50 31.61 -12.41
C ASP A 245 9.84 31.95 -13.10
N GLY A 246 9.78 32.23 -14.39
CA GLY A 246 10.92 32.47 -15.26
C GLY A 246 11.64 31.20 -15.73
N ALA A 247 11.11 30.00 -15.51
CA ALA A 247 11.73 28.77 -15.98
C ALA A 247 11.85 28.74 -17.52
N SER A 248 12.96 28.22 -18.02
CA SER A 248 13.17 27.90 -19.44
C SER A 248 13.06 26.39 -19.68
N ASP A 249 13.02 26.00 -20.95
CA ASP A 249 13.01 24.61 -21.40
C ASP A 249 11.87 23.76 -20.80
N VAL A 250 10.70 24.39 -20.60
CA VAL A 250 9.52 23.70 -20.10
C VAL A 250 8.88 22.86 -21.21
N ALA A 251 8.60 21.59 -20.93
CA ALA A 251 7.89 20.69 -21.83
C ALA A 251 6.62 21.33 -22.43
N THR A 252 6.36 21.11 -23.72
CA THR A 252 5.17 21.70 -24.39
C THR A 252 3.84 21.05 -23.95
N SER A 253 3.90 19.96 -23.18
CA SER A 253 2.76 19.34 -22.52
C SER A 253 3.18 18.93 -21.10
N GLY A 254 2.34 19.16 -20.12
CA GLY A 254 2.71 18.97 -18.72
C GLY A 254 1.66 19.48 -17.75
N LYS A 255 2.08 19.82 -16.52
CA LYS A 255 1.21 20.36 -15.47
C LYS A 255 1.87 21.57 -14.81
N ILE A 256 1.06 22.55 -14.43
CA ILE A 256 1.45 23.62 -13.52
C ILE A 256 1.03 23.21 -12.11
N TYR A 257 1.98 23.18 -11.18
CA TYR A 257 1.76 22.93 -9.75
C TYR A 257 1.87 24.24 -8.99
N LEU A 258 0.91 24.50 -8.10
CA LEU A 258 0.92 25.59 -7.13
C LEU A 258 0.82 24.98 -5.74
N SER A 259 1.88 25.10 -4.94
CA SER A 259 1.90 24.55 -3.58
C SER A 259 1.75 25.67 -2.57
N TYR A 260 0.85 25.50 -1.61
CA TYR A 260 0.54 26.45 -0.54
C TYR A 260 1.08 25.94 0.81
N ASP A 261 1.19 26.83 1.79
CA ASP A 261 1.59 26.51 3.17
C ASP A 261 0.50 25.79 3.98
N GLU A 262 -0.71 25.75 3.46
CA GLU A 262 -1.85 25.15 4.13
C GLU A 262 -2.81 24.48 3.14
N SER A 263 -3.75 23.69 3.66
CA SER A 263 -4.70 22.96 2.83
C SER A 263 -5.66 23.93 2.15
N VAL A 264 -5.83 23.79 0.84
CA VAL A 264 -6.59 24.73 0.03
C VAL A 264 -7.87 24.12 -0.54
N SER A 265 -8.83 25.01 -0.78
CA SER A 265 -10.04 24.78 -1.53
C SER A 265 -10.11 25.81 -2.67
N LEU A 266 -10.87 25.48 -3.71
CA LEU A 266 -11.02 26.35 -4.87
C LEU A 266 -12.49 26.69 -5.10
N GLY A 267 -12.76 27.93 -5.47
CA GLY A 267 -14.11 28.35 -5.85
C GLY A 267 -14.64 27.58 -7.06
N ASN A 268 -15.96 27.32 -7.09
CA ASN A 268 -16.60 26.65 -8.23
C ASN A 268 -16.37 27.43 -9.54
N GLY A 269 -15.88 26.74 -10.56
CA GLY A 269 -15.68 27.31 -11.91
C GLY A 269 -14.44 28.20 -12.05
N VAL A 270 -13.55 28.24 -11.05
CA VAL A 270 -12.24 28.88 -11.18
C VAL A 270 -11.40 28.11 -12.21
N LEU A 271 -10.84 28.84 -13.17
CA LEU A 271 -9.93 28.33 -14.20
C LEU A 271 -8.62 29.12 -14.19
N GLY A 272 -7.51 28.44 -14.41
CA GLY A 272 -6.21 29.09 -14.62
C GLY A 272 -6.08 29.55 -16.08
N LYS A 273 -5.53 30.73 -16.34
CA LYS A 273 -5.37 31.26 -17.70
C LYS A 273 -3.92 31.15 -18.13
N LEU A 274 -3.66 30.35 -19.15
CA LEU A 274 -2.33 30.20 -19.75
C LEU A 274 -2.28 30.95 -21.09
N THR A 275 -1.45 31.98 -21.20
CA THR A 275 -1.44 32.88 -22.36
C THR A 275 -0.08 32.87 -23.06
N ASN A 276 -0.07 32.62 -24.37
CA ASN A 276 1.12 32.83 -25.21
C ASN A 276 1.33 34.34 -25.39
N THR A 277 2.47 34.85 -24.92
CA THR A 277 2.79 36.29 -24.92
C THR A 277 3.03 36.89 -26.31
N ALA A 278 3.41 36.08 -27.30
CA ALA A 278 3.65 36.54 -28.66
C ALA A 278 2.35 36.66 -29.47
N THR A 279 1.43 35.69 -29.30
CA THR A 279 0.19 35.61 -30.08
C THR A 279 -1.03 36.18 -29.34
N ASN A 280 -0.92 36.40 -28.03
CA ASN A 280 -2.04 36.73 -27.12
C ASN A 280 -3.15 35.67 -27.11
N LYS A 281 -2.86 34.43 -27.53
CA LYS A 281 -3.80 33.30 -27.43
C LYS A 281 -3.80 32.77 -26.00
N THR A 282 -4.99 32.69 -25.39
CA THR A 282 -5.18 32.17 -24.02
C THR A 282 -5.92 30.84 -24.03
N GLU A 283 -5.47 29.91 -23.19
CA GLU A 283 -6.13 28.66 -22.84
C GLU A 283 -6.60 28.73 -21.39
N GLU A 284 -7.80 28.20 -21.11
CA GLU A 284 -8.33 28.08 -19.76
C GLU A 284 -8.15 26.64 -19.26
N LEU A 285 -7.39 26.49 -18.17
CA LEU A 285 -7.01 25.21 -17.61
C LEU A 285 -7.86 24.89 -16.39
N SER A 286 -8.40 23.68 -16.36
CA SER A 286 -9.16 23.18 -15.21
C SER A 286 -8.22 22.74 -14.08
N PRO A 287 -8.49 23.13 -12.83
CA PRO A 287 -7.69 22.75 -11.68
C PRO A 287 -8.04 21.35 -11.15
N VAL A 288 -7.04 20.68 -10.59
CA VAL A 288 -7.19 19.55 -9.67
C VAL A 288 -6.62 19.97 -8.31
N VAL A 289 -7.39 19.79 -7.25
CA VAL A 289 -6.99 20.12 -5.87
C VAL A 289 -6.55 18.85 -5.13
N SER A 290 -5.40 18.89 -4.47
CA SER A 290 -4.91 17.82 -3.60
C SER A 290 -4.25 18.41 -2.36
N ALA A 291 -4.97 18.39 -1.23
CA ALA A 291 -4.54 18.99 0.04
C ALA A 291 -4.09 20.46 -0.13
N ASN A 292 -2.80 20.75 0.01
CA ASN A 292 -2.21 22.09 -0.12
C ASN A 292 -1.72 22.41 -1.55
N GLU A 293 -2.09 21.61 -2.56
CA GLU A 293 -1.63 21.81 -3.94
C GLU A 293 -2.76 21.93 -4.96
N LEU A 294 -2.55 22.81 -5.95
CA LEU A 294 -3.36 22.94 -7.16
C LEU A 294 -2.57 22.52 -8.38
N ARG A 295 -3.22 21.83 -9.32
CA ARG A 295 -2.59 21.30 -10.54
C ARG A 295 -3.40 21.68 -11.76
N PHE A 296 -2.73 22.20 -12.80
CA PHE A 296 -3.35 22.60 -14.06
C PHE A 296 -2.62 21.91 -15.22
N ALA A 297 -3.23 20.90 -15.82
CA ALA A 297 -2.66 20.22 -16.98
C ALA A 297 -2.77 21.11 -18.23
N TYR A 298 -1.74 21.10 -19.07
CA TYR A 298 -1.69 21.77 -20.38
C TYR A 298 -1.07 20.84 -21.42
N GLU A 299 -1.43 21.01 -22.68
CA GLU A 299 -0.91 20.19 -23.78
C GLU A 299 -0.67 21.03 -25.04
N LYS A 300 0.35 20.64 -25.82
CA LYS A 300 0.62 21.18 -27.18
C LYS A 300 0.83 22.70 -27.21
N LEU A 301 1.60 23.24 -26.27
CA LEU A 301 2.06 24.62 -26.31
C LEU A 301 3.02 24.86 -27.49
N ASP A 302 3.09 26.10 -27.98
CA ASP A 302 4.04 26.49 -29.01
C ASP A 302 5.48 26.36 -28.46
N ARG A 303 6.42 25.91 -29.28
CA ARG A 303 7.84 25.73 -28.90
C ARG A 303 8.60 27.04 -28.83
N SER A 304 9.63 27.11 -27.98
CA SER A 304 10.46 28.30 -27.75
C SER A 304 9.63 29.57 -27.49
N ALA A 305 8.46 29.42 -26.90
CA ALA A 305 7.48 30.47 -26.73
C ALA A 305 7.35 30.83 -25.25
N ASN A 306 7.16 32.12 -25.00
CA ASN A 306 6.93 32.62 -23.65
C ASN A 306 5.45 32.55 -23.31
N TYR A 307 5.15 31.86 -22.22
CA TYR A 307 3.81 31.75 -21.66
C TYR A 307 3.74 32.44 -20.31
N THR A 308 2.58 33.03 -20.03
CA THR A 308 2.23 33.51 -18.69
C THR A 308 1.00 32.77 -18.20
N PHE A 309 1.08 32.18 -17.02
CA PHE A 309 -0.06 31.63 -16.31
C PHE A 309 -0.57 32.63 -15.27
N GLU A 310 -1.89 32.80 -15.22
CA GLU A 310 -2.58 33.63 -14.25
C GLU A 310 -3.74 32.87 -13.59
N LEU A 311 -3.72 32.78 -12.27
CA LEU A 311 -4.88 32.42 -11.46
C LEU A 311 -5.38 33.69 -10.76
N PRO A 312 -6.64 34.11 -10.95
CA PRO A 312 -7.15 35.34 -10.34
C PRO A 312 -7.01 35.35 -8.82
N GLY A 313 -6.78 36.52 -8.22
CA GLY A 313 -6.86 36.66 -6.77
C GLY A 313 -8.26 36.31 -6.25
N ASN A 314 -8.35 35.90 -5.01
CA ASN A 314 -9.56 35.38 -4.35
C ASN A 314 -10.11 34.08 -4.98
N SER A 315 -9.29 33.34 -5.74
CA SER A 315 -9.66 32.06 -6.33
C SER A 315 -9.44 30.87 -5.40
N VAL A 316 -8.48 31.01 -4.49
CA VAL A 316 -8.03 29.96 -3.58
C VAL A 316 -8.39 30.39 -2.17
N SER A 317 -9.07 29.52 -1.43
CA SER A 317 -9.34 29.69 -0.01
C SER A 317 -8.69 28.58 0.78
N ASP A 318 -8.40 28.83 2.04
CA ASP A 318 -8.12 27.76 3.00
C ASP A 318 -9.41 26.97 3.30
N LEU A 319 -9.38 26.09 4.29
CA LEU A 319 -10.58 25.40 4.77
C LEU A 319 -11.42 26.25 5.74
N ALA A 320 -10.89 27.36 6.24
CA ALA A 320 -11.59 28.33 7.08
C ALA A 320 -12.46 29.30 6.26
N GLY A 321 -12.26 29.35 4.95
CA GLY A 321 -12.92 30.27 4.02
C GLY A 321 -12.16 31.59 3.82
N ASN A 322 -10.96 31.76 4.38
CA ASN A 322 -10.14 32.92 4.09
C ASN A 322 -9.53 32.78 2.70
N MET A 323 -9.64 33.84 1.91
CA MET A 323 -9.21 33.81 0.52
C MET A 323 -7.78 34.35 0.37
N ASN A 324 -6.98 33.71 -0.46
CA ASN A 324 -5.75 34.30 -0.96
C ASN A 324 -6.13 35.46 -1.90
N ALA A 325 -5.94 36.69 -1.42
CA ALA A 325 -6.26 37.89 -2.18
C ALA A 325 -5.35 38.12 -3.41
N ASN A 326 -4.18 37.50 -3.42
CA ASN A 326 -3.17 37.70 -4.46
C ASN A 326 -3.48 36.81 -5.67
N ALA A 327 -3.40 37.41 -6.86
CA ALA A 327 -3.36 36.62 -8.09
C ALA A 327 -2.04 35.84 -8.15
N VAL A 328 -2.10 34.59 -8.59
CA VAL A 328 -0.88 33.84 -8.92
C VAL A 328 -0.50 34.18 -10.35
N LYS A 329 0.73 34.65 -10.54
CA LYS A 329 1.30 34.92 -11.86
C LYS A 329 2.65 34.25 -11.93
N LEU A 330 2.86 33.48 -12.98
CA LEU A 330 4.18 32.93 -13.31
C LEU A 330 4.35 32.95 -14.82
N SER A 331 5.59 33.03 -15.25
CA SER A 331 6.01 32.98 -16.63
C SER A 331 6.95 31.81 -16.86
N PHE A 332 6.95 31.26 -18.06
CA PHE A 332 7.96 30.28 -18.47
C PHE A 332 8.15 30.29 -19.99
N THR A 333 9.30 29.80 -20.43
CA THR A 333 9.62 29.57 -21.84
C THR A 333 9.54 28.08 -22.10
N THR A 334 8.73 27.69 -23.10
CA THR A 334 8.67 26.30 -23.54
C THR A 334 9.95 25.90 -24.25
N ALA A 335 10.29 24.61 -24.17
CA ALA A 335 11.39 24.01 -24.90
C ALA A 335 11.25 24.21 -26.41
N ASP A 336 12.38 24.17 -27.11
CA ASP A 336 12.44 24.19 -28.58
C ASP A 336 12.06 22.85 -29.24
N THR A 337 11.81 21.84 -28.41
CA THR A 337 11.46 20.46 -28.76
C THR A 337 10.19 20.04 -28.02
N ASP A 338 9.44 19.10 -28.60
CA ASP A 338 8.29 18.51 -27.91
C ASP A 338 8.75 17.41 -26.94
N PRO A 339 7.94 17.09 -25.91
CA PRO A 339 8.18 15.97 -25.02
C PRO A 339 8.44 14.70 -25.80
N ILE A 340 9.40 13.93 -25.33
CA ILE A 340 9.73 12.64 -25.92
C ILE A 340 8.48 11.75 -25.84
N GLN A 341 8.03 11.25 -26.99
CA GLN A 341 6.90 10.34 -27.06
C GLN A 341 7.29 8.97 -26.50
N ALA A 342 6.33 8.30 -25.86
CA ALA A 342 6.53 6.92 -25.44
C ALA A 342 6.83 6.03 -26.67
N PRO A 343 7.77 5.08 -26.54
CA PRO A 343 8.08 4.18 -27.64
C PRO A 343 6.88 3.32 -28.01
N ILE A 344 6.75 3.01 -29.30
CA ILE A 344 5.71 2.14 -29.82
C ILE A 344 6.06 0.70 -29.45
N ILE A 345 5.08 -0.02 -28.89
CA ILE A 345 5.22 -1.44 -28.56
C ILE A 345 4.89 -2.25 -29.81
N GLU A 346 5.91 -2.90 -30.38
CA GLU A 346 5.75 -3.70 -31.60
C GLU A 346 5.04 -5.03 -31.35
N SER A 347 5.14 -5.57 -30.13
CA SER A 347 4.53 -6.86 -29.80
C SER A 347 3.02 -6.78 -29.96
N LYS A 348 2.42 -7.81 -30.56
CA LYS A 348 0.96 -7.93 -30.69
C LYS A 348 0.30 -8.27 -29.35
N ASN A 349 0.90 -9.18 -28.59
CA ASN A 349 0.33 -9.69 -27.34
C ASN A 349 1.05 -9.00 -26.19
N HIS A 350 0.47 -7.91 -25.67
CA HIS A 350 1.07 -7.16 -24.58
C HIS A 350 0.02 -6.58 -23.64
N LEU A 351 0.43 -6.32 -22.40
CA LEU A 351 -0.27 -5.42 -21.50
C LEU A 351 0.60 -4.19 -21.31
N TRP A 352 0.08 -2.99 -21.58
CA TRP A 352 0.90 -1.78 -21.50
C TRP A 352 0.22 -0.62 -20.79
N TYR A 353 1.07 0.22 -20.20
CA TYR A 353 0.67 1.32 -19.33
C TYR A 353 1.65 2.49 -19.52
N ASN A 354 1.12 3.70 -19.45
CA ASN A 354 1.88 4.95 -19.57
C ASN A 354 2.21 5.58 -18.20
N ARG A 355 2.12 4.79 -17.12
CA ARG A 355 2.48 5.19 -15.75
C ARG A 355 3.00 3.99 -14.94
N PRO A 356 3.84 4.21 -13.92
CA PRO A 356 4.21 3.18 -12.96
C PRO A 356 3.00 2.56 -12.24
N ALA A 357 3.19 1.35 -11.73
CA ALA A 357 2.23 0.73 -10.83
C ALA A 357 2.21 1.45 -9.47
N LYS A 358 1.04 1.92 -9.06
CA LYS A 358 0.79 2.49 -7.72
C LYS A 358 0.38 1.42 -6.72
N TYR A 359 -0.30 0.38 -7.22
CA TYR A 359 -0.78 -0.75 -6.43
C TYR A 359 -0.17 -2.06 -6.96
N TRP A 360 -0.14 -3.09 -6.11
CA TRP A 360 0.41 -4.39 -6.49
C TRP A 360 -0.34 -5.02 -7.67
N GLU A 361 -1.67 -4.88 -7.71
CA GLU A 361 -2.50 -5.37 -8.81
C GLU A 361 -2.24 -4.68 -10.15
N GLU A 362 -1.52 -3.56 -10.15
CA GLU A 362 -1.11 -2.86 -11.38
C GLU A 362 0.27 -3.31 -11.86
N ALA A 363 1.05 -4.02 -11.03
CA ALA A 363 2.38 -4.52 -11.39
C ALA A 363 2.29 -5.68 -12.40
N LEU A 364 3.36 -5.88 -13.18
CA LEU A 364 3.39 -6.87 -14.25
C LEU A 364 3.87 -8.22 -13.72
N PRO A 365 3.09 -9.31 -13.86
CA PRO A 365 3.47 -10.64 -13.41
C PRO A 365 4.47 -11.27 -14.38
N LEU A 366 5.53 -11.88 -13.85
CA LEU A 366 6.51 -12.71 -14.55
C LEU A 366 6.65 -14.05 -13.80
N GLY A 367 6.84 -15.14 -14.53
CA GLY A 367 7.15 -16.41 -13.89
C GLY A 367 7.67 -17.48 -14.83
N ASN A 368 8.41 -18.44 -14.28
CA ASN A 368 8.94 -19.60 -15.01
C ASN A 368 8.36 -20.93 -14.50
N GLY A 369 7.19 -20.88 -13.85
CA GLY A 369 6.58 -21.97 -13.11
C GLY A 369 7.01 -22.02 -11.63
N ARG A 370 8.28 -21.72 -11.33
CA ARG A 370 8.85 -21.80 -9.97
C ARG A 370 9.05 -20.43 -9.32
N LEU A 371 9.79 -19.55 -10.00
CA LEU A 371 10.06 -18.19 -9.58
C LEU A 371 8.96 -17.27 -10.10
N GLY A 372 8.42 -16.44 -9.22
CA GLY A 372 7.45 -15.41 -9.55
C GLY A 372 8.00 -14.01 -9.24
N VAL A 373 7.72 -13.05 -10.11
CA VAL A 373 8.01 -11.63 -9.88
C VAL A 373 6.81 -10.77 -10.23
N MET A 374 6.53 -9.77 -9.41
CA MET A 374 5.62 -8.66 -9.75
C MET A 374 6.45 -7.38 -9.85
N HIS A 375 6.51 -6.82 -11.07
CA HIS A 375 7.37 -5.69 -11.43
C HIS A 375 6.58 -4.38 -11.53
N SER A 376 6.91 -3.37 -10.72
CA SER A 376 6.13 -2.12 -10.65
C SER A 376 6.47 -1.09 -11.73
N GLY A 377 7.75 -1.03 -12.12
CA GLY A 377 8.26 -0.08 -13.12
C GLY A 377 8.36 1.36 -12.63
N SER A 378 8.43 1.61 -11.32
CA SER A 378 8.64 2.95 -10.75
C SER A 378 9.94 3.58 -11.26
N VAL A 379 9.96 4.89 -11.52
CA VAL A 379 11.15 5.57 -12.04
C VAL A 379 12.13 5.86 -10.91
N ALA A 380 11.66 6.37 -9.77
CA ALA A 380 12.53 6.66 -8.64
C ALA A 380 12.98 5.40 -7.87
N CYS A 381 12.06 4.48 -7.59
CA CYS A 381 12.32 3.30 -6.77
C CYS A 381 11.49 2.11 -7.25
N ASP A 382 12.04 1.38 -8.21
CA ASP A 382 11.41 0.20 -8.77
C ASP A 382 11.37 -0.95 -7.77
N THR A 383 10.31 -1.74 -7.85
CA THR A 383 10.11 -2.89 -6.97
C THR A 383 9.89 -4.15 -7.78
N LEU A 384 10.66 -5.18 -7.41
CA LEU A 384 10.47 -6.55 -7.86
C LEU A 384 10.07 -7.35 -6.63
N GLN A 385 8.77 -7.52 -6.42
CA GLN A 385 8.32 -8.43 -5.38
C GLN A 385 8.52 -9.86 -5.88
N LEU A 386 9.15 -10.67 -5.04
CA LEU A 386 9.53 -12.03 -5.36
C LEU A 386 8.58 -13.05 -4.75
N ASN A 387 8.46 -14.20 -5.42
CA ASN A 387 7.75 -15.37 -4.97
C ASN A 387 8.52 -16.63 -5.42
N GLU A 388 8.41 -17.71 -4.65
CA GLU A 388 8.95 -19.02 -4.98
C GLU A 388 7.85 -20.05 -4.65
N ASP A 389 7.48 -20.89 -5.60
CA ASP A 389 6.30 -21.77 -5.57
C ASP A 389 6.25 -22.74 -4.36
N THR A 390 7.40 -23.05 -3.74
CA THR A 390 7.51 -23.91 -2.56
C THR A 390 7.63 -23.15 -1.23
N PHE A 391 7.55 -21.81 -1.23
CA PHE A 391 7.59 -21.04 0.01
C PHE A 391 6.20 -20.88 0.65
N TRP A 392 5.89 -21.82 1.57
CA TRP A 392 4.67 -21.87 2.37
C TRP A 392 5.00 -21.72 3.85
N ASP A 393 4.01 -21.40 4.69
CA ASP A 393 4.17 -21.59 6.13
C ASP A 393 3.93 -23.07 6.54
N GLN A 394 4.13 -23.38 7.82
CA GLN A 394 4.00 -24.74 8.37
C GLN A 394 5.10 -25.71 7.88
N GLY A 395 4.94 -26.96 8.30
CA GLY A 395 5.76 -28.12 7.98
C GLY A 395 4.86 -29.30 7.63
N PRO A 396 5.44 -30.47 7.31
CA PRO A 396 4.67 -31.69 7.07
C PRO A 396 3.69 -31.99 8.21
N ASN A 397 2.40 -32.17 7.89
CA ASN A 397 1.34 -32.45 8.89
C ASN A 397 0.17 -33.25 8.29
N THR A 398 -0.86 -33.53 9.09
CA THR A 398 -2.16 -34.11 8.69
C THR A 398 -3.31 -33.34 9.33
N ASN A 399 -4.47 -33.30 8.68
CA ASN A 399 -5.65 -32.57 9.13
C ASN A 399 -6.94 -33.41 9.15
N TYR A 400 -6.83 -34.75 9.08
CA TYR A 400 -7.98 -35.62 9.31
C TYR A 400 -8.41 -35.59 10.78
N ASN A 401 -9.71 -35.77 11.03
CA ASN A 401 -10.22 -35.95 12.39
C ASN A 401 -10.64 -37.41 12.62
N ALA A 402 -9.88 -38.13 13.45
CA ALA A 402 -10.16 -39.55 13.74
C ALA A 402 -11.52 -39.79 14.42
N ASN A 403 -12.14 -38.76 15.01
CA ASN A 403 -13.49 -38.86 15.57
C ASN A 403 -14.57 -38.96 14.48
N ALA A 404 -14.27 -38.62 13.23
CA ALA A 404 -15.27 -38.66 12.16
C ALA A 404 -15.88 -40.05 11.98
N HIS A 405 -15.04 -41.09 12.10
CA HIS A 405 -15.47 -42.47 11.92
C HIS A 405 -16.45 -42.93 13.02
N SER A 406 -16.26 -42.47 14.27
CA SER A 406 -17.12 -42.88 15.39
C SER A 406 -18.55 -42.36 15.25
N VAL A 407 -18.74 -41.20 14.63
CA VAL A 407 -20.06 -40.55 14.45
C VAL A 407 -20.67 -40.77 13.06
N LEU A 408 -19.96 -41.40 12.11
CA LEU A 408 -20.38 -41.51 10.71
C LEU A 408 -21.79 -42.11 10.54
N LYS A 409 -22.12 -43.17 11.30
CA LYS A 409 -23.44 -43.81 11.24
C LYS A 409 -24.56 -42.91 11.77
N GLU A 410 -24.27 -42.15 12.83
CA GLU A 410 -25.24 -41.23 13.44
C GLU A 410 -25.53 -40.05 12.50
N VAL A 411 -24.48 -39.50 11.87
CA VAL A 411 -24.60 -38.48 10.82
C VAL A 411 -25.47 -38.98 9.67
N GLN A 412 -25.20 -40.17 9.12
CA GLN A 412 -26.00 -40.76 8.03
C GLN A 412 -27.47 -40.96 8.42
N GLN A 413 -27.73 -41.49 9.62
CA GLN A 413 -29.09 -41.72 10.09
C GLN A 413 -29.86 -40.41 10.27
N GLY A 414 -29.22 -39.37 10.81
CA GLY A 414 -29.86 -38.07 10.97
C GLY A 414 -30.19 -37.40 9.62
N ILE A 415 -29.35 -37.58 8.59
CA ILE A 415 -29.67 -37.11 7.22
C ILE A 415 -30.92 -37.83 6.69
N PHE A 416 -30.99 -39.16 6.81
CA PHE A 416 -32.17 -39.92 6.39
C PHE A 416 -33.44 -39.53 7.15
N ASN A 417 -33.28 -39.14 8.41
CA ASN A 417 -34.37 -38.63 9.26
C ASN A 417 -34.71 -37.15 9.01
N LYS A 418 -33.98 -36.46 8.12
CA LYS A 418 -34.11 -35.02 7.82
C LYS A 418 -33.83 -34.10 9.03
N ASP A 419 -33.02 -34.57 9.98
CA ASP A 419 -32.58 -33.79 11.15
C ASP A 419 -31.29 -33.01 10.86
N TYR A 420 -31.37 -32.07 9.91
CA TYR A 420 -30.19 -31.42 9.34
C TYR A 420 -29.41 -30.58 10.35
N ALA A 421 -30.09 -29.87 11.26
CA ALA A 421 -29.44 -28.97 12.21
C ALA A 421 -28.61 -29.75 13.26
N SER A 422 -29.16 -30.83 13.81
CA SER A 422 -28.45 -31.70 14.75
C SER A 422 -27.26 -32.38 14.08
N VAL A 423 -27.46 -32.90 12.87
CA VAL A 423 -26.39 -33.57 12.12
C VAL A 423 -25.26 -32.62 11.74
N GLN A 424 -25.57 -31.39 11.31
CA GLN A 424 -24.55 -30.41 11.01
C GLN A 424 -23.67 -30.13 12.24
N ASN A 425 -24.28 -29.95 13.41
CA ASN A 425 -23.53 -29.74 14.65
C ASN A 425 -22.66 -30.96 15.02
N LEU A 426 -23.22 -32.17 14.86
CA LEU A 426 -22.49 -33.43 15.11
C LEU A 426 -21.30 -33.57 14.14
N ALA A 427 -21.50 -33.30 12.86
CA ALA A 427 -20.47 -33.40 11.83
C ALA A 427 -19.38 -32.35 12.02
N VAL A 428 -19.72 -31.05 12.16
CA VAL A 428 -18.74 -29.97 12.34
C VAL A 428 -17.84 -30.23 13.55
N THR A 429 -18.40 -30.72 14.65
CA THR A 429 -17.63 -30.99 15.88
C THR A 429 -16.64 -32.15 15.72
N ASN A 430 -16.95 -33.15 14.89
CA ASN A 430 -16.20 -34.41 14.83
C ASN A 430 -15.45 -34.64 13.52
N TRP A 431 -15.74 -33.87 12.46
CA TRP A 431 -15.15 -34.04 11.14
C TRP A 431 -14.12 -32.94 10.82
N MET A 432 -14.25 -31.76 11.43
CA MET A 432 -13.29 -30.67 11.22
C MET A 432 -11.95 -30.97 11.88
N SER A 433 -10.87 -30.54 11.22
CA SER A 433 -9.51 -30.60 11.76
C SER A 433 -9.45 -29.96 13.16
N GLN A 434 -8.66 -30.56 14.05
CA GLN A 434 -8.35 -30.00 15.38
C GLN A 434 -6.99 -29.28 15.40
N GLY A 435 -6.28 -29.28 14.27
CA GLY A 435 -4.96 -28.67 14.10
C GLY A 435 -4.99 -27.66 12.95
N SER A 436 -4.34 -28.00 11.85
CA SER A 436 -4.22 -27.15 10.66
C SER A 436 -5.47 -27.17 9.78
N HIS A 437 -5.85 -25.99 9.28
CA HIS A 437 -6.83 -25.79 8.19
C HIS A 437 -6.14 -25.46 6.87
N GLY A 438 -4.82 -25.29 6.93
CA GLY A 438 -3.95 -25.31 5.78
C GLY A 438 -2.78 -24.35 5.86
N ALA A 439 -1.67 -24.72 5.23
CA ALA A 439 -0.56 -23.82 5.01
C ALA A 439 -0.93 -22.64 4.08
N SER A 440 -0.44 -21.46 4.41
CA SER A 440 -0.54 -20.26 3.61
C SER A 440 0.67 -20.10 2.69
N TYR A 441 0.43 -19.79 1.42
CA TYR A 441 1.48 -19.41 0.49
C TYR A 441 2.10 -18.07 0.92
N ARG A 442 3.43 -17.92 0.84
CA ARG A 442 4.16 -16.77 1.38
C ARG A 442 4.90 -16.02 0.28
N ALA A 443 5.14 -14.73 0.49
CA ALA A 443 5.94 -13.93 -0.43
C ALA A 443 7.43 -14.04 -0.10
N GLY A 444 8.25 -13.97 -1.14
CA GLY A 444 9.70 -14.19 -1.08
C GLY A 444 10.53 -12.92 -0.86
N GLY A 445 9.91 -11.82 -0.43
CA GLY A 445 10.56 -10.52 -0.23
C GLY A 445 10.43 -9.57 -1.41
N VAL A 446 11.16 -8.45 -1.34
CA VAL A 446 11.14 -7.38 -2.33
C VAL A 446 12.57 -6.93 -2.63
N VAL A 447 12.93 -6.91 -3.91
CA VAL A 447 14.14 -6.23 -4.39
C VAL A 447 13.75 -4.81 -4.77
N LEU A 448 14.52 -3.85 -4.28
CA LEU A 448 14.32 -2.42 -4.49
C LEU A 448 15.46 -1.91 -5.38
N LEU A 449 15.12 -1.32 -6.53
CA LEU A 449 16.07 -0.67 -7.44
C LEU A 449 15.85 0.84 -7.39
N GLY A 450 16.82 1.55 -6.84
CA GLY A 450 16.78 2.99 -6.70
C GLY A 450 17.54 3.73 -7.78
N PHE A 451 16.93 4.80 -8.31
CA PHE A 451 17.52 5.64 -9.35
C PHE A 451 17.62 7.10 -8.86
N PRO A 452 18.72 7.49 -8.20
CA PRO A 452 18.93 8.85 -7.72
C PRO A 452 18.80 9.90 -8.83
N GLY A 453 18.16 11.03 -8.52
CA GLY A 453 17.94 12.13 -9.46
C GLY A 453 16.78 11.93 -10.45
N GLN A 454 16.07 10.80 -10.40
CA GLN A 454 14.97 10.47 -11.30
C GLN A 454 13.66 10.30 -10.53
N ARG A 455 12.55 10.68 -11.15
CA ARG A 455 11.18 10.31 -10.75
C ARG A 455 10.25 10.31 -11.96
N TYR A 456 9.10 9.69 -11.83
CA TYR A 456 8.10 9.63 -12.90
C TYR A 456 7.43 10.99 -13.05
N ASP A 457 6.81 11.46 -11.98
CA ASP A 457 6.26 12.80 -11.85
C ASP A 457 6.33 13.25 -10.38
N TYR A 458 5.77 14.42 -10.07
CA TYR A 458 5.76 14.96 -8.71
C TYR A 458 4.99 14.11 -7.68
N ASP A 459 4.09 13.23 -8.12
CA ASP A 459 3.34 12.34 -7.22
C ASP A 459 4.17 11.11 -6.80
N GLU A 460 5.28 10.84 -7.48
CA GLU A 460 6.24 9.80 -7.10
C GLU A 460 7.34 10.37 -6.17
N PRO A 461 7.49 9.85 -4.94
CA PRO A 461 8.58 10.25 -4.06
C PRO A 461 9.95 9.98 -4.71
N ALA A 462 10.76 11.03 -4.83
CA ALA A 462 12.12 10.92 -5.33
C ALA A 462 13.07 10.32 -4.29
N GLN A 463 14.15 9.65 -4.73
CA GLN A 463 15.21 9.20 -3.83
C GLN A 463 16.14 10.33 -3.36
N THR A 464 16.23 11.39 -4.15
CA THR A 464 17.08 12.55 -3.87
C THR A 464 16.34 13.82 -4.22
N ASP A 465 16.67 14.91 -3.51
CA ASP A 465 16.19 16.23 -3.84
C ASP A 465 16.59 16.64 -5.27
N GLY A 466 15.77 17.49 -5.88
CA GLY A 466 16.03 18.00 -7.22
C GLY A 466 15.85 16.98 -8.36
N ALA A 467 15.21 15.83 -8.11
CA ALA A 467 14.95 14.86 -9.18
C ALA A 467 14.18 15.47 -10.37
N THR A 468 14.43 14.94 -11.56
CA THR A 468 13.75 15.34 -12.80
C THR A 468 12.63 14.35 -13.14
N ASP A 469 11.53 14.86 -13.67
CA ASP A 469 10.39 14.06 -14.13
C ASP A 469 10.75 13.30 -15.41
N ALA A 470 10.17 12.12 -15.59
CA ALA A 470 10.42 11.28 -16.75
C ALA A 470 9.53 11.71 -17.93
N GLU A 471 10.10 11.61 -19.13
CA GLU A 471 9.39 11.76 -20.40
C GLU A 471 9.29 10.43 -21.13
N GLY A 472 8.31 10.31 -22.04
CA GLY A 472 8.15 9.14 -22.90
C GLY A 472 8.02 7.82 -22.13
N TYR A 473 7.47 7.86 -20.91
CA TYR A 473 7.37 6.68 -20.07
C TYR A 473 6.38 5.66 -20.66
N VAL A 474 6.84 4.41 -20.73
CA VAL A 474 5.98 3.25 -20.93
C VAL A 474 6.49 2.07 -20.12
N ARG A 475 5.58 1.27 -19.59
CA ARG A 475 5.87 -0.09 -19.12
C ARG A 475 4.94 -1.08 -19.78
N TYR A 476 5.45 -2.26 -20.09
CA TYR A 476 4.65 -3.30 -20.71
C TYR A 476 5.15 -4.70 -20.38
N LEU A 477 4.20 -5.63 -20.33
CA LEU A 477 4.48 -7.06 -20.38
C LEU A 477 4.35 -7.47 -21.83
N ASP A 478 5.43 -7.95 -22.43
CA ASP A 478 5.41 -8.59 -23.73
C ASP A 478 5.19 -10.09 -23.56
N MET A 479 3.98 -10.55 -23.89
CA MET A 479 3.61 -11.95 -23.79
C MET A 479 4.20 -12.81 -24.91
N ASN A 480 4.76 -12.24 -25.99
CA ASN A 480 5.47 -13.02 -27.01
C ASN A 480 6.88 -13.41 -26.56
N THR A 481 7.46 -12.66 -25.62
CA THR A 481 8.83 -12.87 -25.12
C THR A 481 8.86 -13.24 -23.64
N ALA A 482 7.74 -13.16 -22.92
CA ALA A 482 7.62 -13.30 -21.47
C ALA A 482 8.55 -12.34 -20.69
N THR A 483 8.68 -11.11 -21.19
CA THR A 483 9.51 -10.07 -20.58
C THR A 483 8.65 -8.88 -20.11
N SER A 484 9.04 -8.30 -18.98
CA SER A 484 8.52 -7.02 -18.53
C SER A 484 9.53 -5.93 -18.86
N ASN A 485 9.06 -4.87 -19.49
CA ASN A 485 9.88 -3.80 -20.00
C ASN A 485 9.43 -2.46 -19.44
N VAL A 486 10.39 -1.57 -19.21
CA VAL A 486 10.14 -0.17 -18.87
C VAL A 486 11.11 0.71 -19.65
N ASP A 487 10.58 1.69 -20.37
CA ASP A 487 11.33 2.63 -21.19
C ASP A 487 10.89 4.04 -20.83
N TYR A 488 11.85 4.95 -20.63
CA TYR A 488 11.58 6.36 -20.33
C TYR A 488 12.84 7.21 -20.55
N HIS A 489 12.70 8.53 -20.49
CA HIS A 489 13.81 9.47 -20.63
C HIS A 489 13.89 10.42 -19.43
N VAL A 490 15.10 10.74 -18.99
CA VAL A 490 15.35 11.80 -18.00
C VAL A 490 16.55 12.63 -18.47
N ASN A 491 16.39 13.96 -18.52
CA ASN A 491 17.42 14.88 -19.01
C ASN A 491 17.99 14.48 -20.40
N GLY A 492 17.13 13.99 -21.30
CA GLY A 492 17.52 13.53 -22.64
C GLY A 492 18.31 12.22 -22.69
N VAL A 493 18.49 11.51 -21.58
CA VAL A 493 19.04 10.14 -21.53
C VAL A 493 17.89 9.15 -21.54
N GLY A 494 17.89 8.21 -22.48
CA GLY A 494 16.96 7.08 -22.53
C GLY A 494 17.40 5.97 -21.59
N TYR A 495 16.46 5.46 -20.80
CA TYR A 495 16.65 4.36 -19.86
C TYR A 495 15.72 3.21 -20.22
N LYS A 496 16.29 1.99 -20.26
CA LYS A 496 15.55 0.76 -20.51
C LYS A 496 15.79 -0.26 -19.41
N ARG A 497 14.71 -0.92 -19.00
CA ARG A 497 14.73 -2.04 -18.05
C ARG A 497 14.01 -3.22 -18.65
N THR A 498 14.67 -4.39 -18.63
CA THR A 498 14.07 -5.65 -19.07
C THR A 498 14.18 -6.68 -17.95
N VAL A 499 13.05 -7.23 -17.51
CA VAL A 499 12.97 -8.21 -16.43
C VAL A 499 12.29 -9.48 -16.92
N PHE A 500 12.86 -10.64 -16.62
CA PHE A 500 12.24 -11.94 -16.88
C PHE A 500 12.72 -13.01 -15.90
N THR A 501 11.94 -14.08 -15.79
CA THR A 501 12.32 -15.30 -15.06
C THR A 501 12.72 -16.35 -16.09
N SER A 502 14.00 -16.73 -16.14
CA SER A 502 14.51 -17.60 -17.20
C SER A 502 13.89 -19.00 -17.11
N PHE A 503 13.22 -19.45 -18.18
CA PHE A 503 12.74 -20.82 -18.34
C PHE A 503 13.90 -21.81 -18.53
N LYS A 504 15.07 -21.33 -18.98
CA LYS A 504 16.24 -22.17 -19.24
C LYS A 504 17.19 -22.26 -18.05
N ASP A 505 17.40 -21.14 -17.36
CA ASP A 505 18.48 -20.99 -16.38
C ASP A 505 17.98 -20.96 -14.92
N ASN A 506 16.67 -20.89 -14.71
CA ASN A 506 16.02 -20.96 -13.40
C ASN A 506 16.46 -19.87 -12.40
N VAL A 507 16.66 -18.66 -12.93
CA VAL A 507 16.97 -17.42 -12.21
C VAL A 507 16.10 -16.27 -12.75
N THR A 508 15.88 -15.24 -11.95
CA THR A 508 15.35 -13.96 -12.43
C THR A 508 16.50 -13.10 -12.96
N VAL A 509 16.32 -12.51 -14.13
CA VAL A 509 17.29 -11.63 -14.79
C VAL A 509 16.70 -10.22 -14.88
N VAL A 510 17.49 -9.23 -14.50
CA VAL A 510 17.18 -7.80 -14.64
C VAL A 510 18.28 -7.15 -15.46
N ARG A 511 17.94 -6.61 -16.62
CA ARG A 511 18.83 -5.81 -17.46
C ARG A 511 18.46 -4.34 -17.31
N LEU A 512 19.46 -3.51 -16.99
CA LEU A 512 19.34 -2.06 -16.86
C LEU A 512 20.27 -1.41 -17.88
N GLU A 513 19.78 -0.43 -18.64
CA GLU A 513 20.53 0.21 -19.72
C GLU A 513 20.26 1.70 -19.77
N ALA A 514 21.29 2.48 -20.07
CA ALA A 514 21.19 3.88 -20.49
C ALA A 514 21.72 4.00 -21.93
N ASP A 515 21.07 4.81 -22.77
CA ASP A 515 21.47 5.01 -24.17
C ASP A 515 22.71 5.91 -24.34
N GLN A 516 23.17 6.52 -23.25
CA GLN A 516 24.39 7.31 -23.17
C GLN A 516 25.39 6.68 -22.22
N SER A 517 26.65 6.62 -22.66
CA SER A 517 27.72 6.00 -21.90
C SER A 517 27.93 6.66 -20.54
N GLY A 518 28.01 5.85 -19.49
CA GLY A 518 28.27 6.30 -18.12
C GLY A 518 27.12 7.05 -17.44
N LYS A 519 25.88 6.96 -17.96
CA LYS A 519 24.70 7.67 -17.40
C LYS A 519 23.78 6.81 -16.54
N LEU A 520 24.05 5.52 -16.39
CA LEU A 520 23.33 4.61 -15.52
C LEU A 520 23.94 4.65 -14.11
N ASN A 521 23.17 5.22 -13.17
CA ASN A 521 23.47 5.20 -11.75
C ASN A 521 22.28 4.60 -11.03
N PHE A 522 22.50 3.57 -10.23
CA PHE A 522 21.43 2.95 -9.47
C PHE A 522 21.96 2.29 -8.20
N ASN A 523 21.04 1.92 -7.33
CA ASN A 523 21.33 1.11 -6.16
C ASN A 523 20.34 -0.05 -6.04
N VAL A 524 20.79 -1.18 -5.50
CA VAL A 524 19.96 -2.35 -5.27
C VAL A 524 20.07 -2.80 -3.82
N CYS A 525 18.93 -3.09 -3.20
CA CYS A 525 18.86 -3.70 -1.88
C CYS A 525 17.68 -4.67 -1.79
N TYR A 526 17.63 -5.43 -0.70
CA TYR A 526 16.56 -6.37 -0.39
C TYR A 526 15.83 -5.97 0.88
N SER A 527 14.51 -6.07 0.85
CA SER A 527 13.65 -6.00 2.03
C SER A 527 12.72 -7.21 2.12
N GLY A 528 12.22 -7.46 3.33
CA GLY A 528 11.15 -8.43 3.54
C GLY A 528 9.81 -7.90 3.04
N CYS A 529 8.80 -8.75 3.12
CA CYS A 529 7.43 -8.35 2.84
C CYS A 529 6.82 -7.61 4.04
N ASN A 530 5.95 -6.65 3.76
CA ASN A 530 5.31 -5.75 4.73
C ASN A 530 4.77 -6.48 5.98
N LYS A 531 4.22 -7.70 5.85
CA LYS A 531 3.79 -8.51 6.99
C LYS A 531 4.87 -9.49 7.44
N SER A 532 5.41 -9.23 8.63
CA SER A 532 6.52 -10.00 9.20
C SER A 532 6.13 -10.93 10.36
N ASN A 533 4.84 -11.23 10.55
CA ASN A 533 4.32 -11.95 11.73
C ASN A 533 4.25 -13.48 11.55
N ILE A 534 4.33 -13.96 10.31
CA ILE A 534 4.38 -15.41 9.98
C ILE A 534 5.78 -15.75 9.50
N GLU A 535 6.24 -15.06 8.45
CA GLU A 535 7.60 -15.12 7.92
C GLU A 535 8.25 -13.75 8.07
N LYS A 536 9.57 -13.70 8.20
CA LYS A 536 10.33 -12.44 8.29
C LYS A 536 11.74 -12.62 7.72
N VAL A 537 12.41 -11.51 7.46
CA VAL A 537 13.85 -11.52 7.20
C VAL A 537 14.58 -11.96 8.47
N THR A 538 15.30 -13.07 8.40
CA THR A 538 16.11 -13.63 9.49
C THR A 538 17.59 -13.31 9.32
N SER A 539 18.02 -13.08 8.08
CA SER A 539 19.37 -12.61 7.73
C SER A 539 19.30 -11.76 6.47
N ASN A 540 20.10 -10.69 6.41
CA ASN A 540 20.30 -9.86 5.22
C ASN A 540 21.72 -9.28 5.29
N THR A 541 22.61 -9.82 4.47
CA THR A 541 24.06 -9.57 4.57
C THR A 541 24.67 -9.44 3.18
N LEU A 542 25.77 -8.69 3.10
CA LEU A 542 26.66 -8.76 1.95
C LEU A 542 27.38 -10.12 1.97
N PHE A 543 27.23 -10.91 0.91
CA PHE A 543 27.86 -12.23 0.78
C PHE A 543 29.29 -12.12 0.25
N ASP A 544 29.48 -11.27 -0.75
CA ASP A 544 30.75 -10.86 -1.31
C ASP A 544 30.63 -9.42 -1.87
N GLU A 545 31.67 -8.91 -2.52
CA GLU A 545 31.73 -7.52 -2.99
C GLU A 545 30.59 -7.11 -3.93
N ASN A 546 29.92 -8.06 -4.59
CA ASN A 546 28.91 -7.78 -5.61
C ASN A 546 27.61 -8.59 -5.41
N THR A 547 27.41 -9.16 -4.22
CA THR A 547 26.31 -10.09 -3.94
C THR A 547 25.67 -9.83 -2.59
N ILE A 548 24.36 -9.59 -2.58
CA ILE A 548 23.55 -9.58 -1.37
C ILE A 548 22.95 -10.98 -1.16
N LYS A 549 23.00 -11.46 0.08
CA LYS A 549 22.30 -12.67 0.52
C LYS A 549 21.27 -12.33 1.58
N ALA A 550 20.02 -12.72 1.33
CA ALA A 550 18.93 -12.58 2.28
C ALA A 550 18.26 -13.94 2.57
N THR A 551 17.70 -14.08 3.76
CA THR A 551 16.95 -15.27 4.17
C THR A 551 15.64 -14.86 4.81
N MET A 552 14.53 -15.30 4.22
CA MET A 552 13.20 -15.29 4.84
C MET A 552 13.02 -16.58 5.62
N GLY A 553 12.40 -16.49 6.79
CA GLY A 553 12.06 -17.67 7.58
C GLY A 553 11.13 -17.35 8.75
N PRO A 554 10.83 -18.37 9.57
CA PRO A 554 9.69 -18.32 10.48
C PRO A 554 9.82 -17.19 11.50
N ALA A 555 8.81 -16.31 11.55
CA ALA A 555 8.66 -15.30 12.59
C ALA A 555 8.07 -15.87 13.88
N ARG A 556 7.39 -17.02 13.79
CA ARG A 556 6.80 -17.78 14.91
C ARG A 556 7.12 -19.27 14.75
N LYS A 557 7.20 -19.99 15.88
CA LYS A 557 7.53 -21.42 15.89
C LYS A 557 6.46 -22.31 15.26
N GLN A 558 5.19 -21.90 15.35
CA GLN A 558 4.06 -22.69 14.87
C GLN A 558 2.99 -21.82 14.21
N CYS A 559 2.32 -22.37 13.21
CA CYS A 559 1.10 -21.85 12.59
C CYS A 559 0.01 -22.92 12.74
N GLU A 560 -1.14 -22.57 13.31
CA GLU A 560 -2.25 -23.53 13.55
C GLU A 560 -1.80 -24.85 14.22
N ASN A 561 -0.94 -24.75 15.24
CA ASN A 561 -0.35 -25.87 15.98
C ASN A 561 0.60 -26.78 15.17
N VAL A 562 0.97 -26.39 13.96
CA VAL A 562 1.99 -27.06 13.14
C VAL A 562 3.29 -26.28 13.18
N ASP A 563 4.41 -26.99 13.34
CA ASP A 563 5.74 -26.39 13.31
C ASP A 563 5.98 -25.65 12.00
N ASN A 564 6.43 -24.40 12.09
CA ASN A 564 6.76 -23.59 10.93
C ASN A 564 8.26 -23.69 10.65
N VAL A 565 8.64 -24.33 9.55
CA VAL A 565 10.01 -24.85 9.36
C VAL A 565 10.60 -24.58 7.97
N LEU A 566 9.82 -23.99 7.06
CA LEU A 566 10.31 -23.58 5.74
C LEU A 566 11.09 -22.26 5.84
N ASN A 567 12.16 -22.15 5.07
CA ASN A 567 12.95 -20.94 4.90
C ASN A 567 13.30 -20.78 3.42
N LEU A 568 13.44 -19.53 2.99
CA LEU A 568 13.76 -19.14 1.62
C LEU A 568 15.04 -18.33 1.62
N CYS A 569 16.03 -18.72 0.83
CA CYS A 569 17.25 -17.96 0.63
C CYS A 569 17.21 -17.27 -0.74
N THR A 570 17.64 -16.01 -0.76
CA THR A 570 17.75 -15.18 -1.97
C THR A 570 19.19 -14.69 -2.12
N TYR A 571 19.75 -14.84 -3.32
CA TYR A 571 20.98 -14.16 -3.73
C TYR A 571 20.67 -13.13 -4.81
N ILE A 572 21.28 -11.94 -4.71
CA ILE A 572 21.16 -10.85 -5.68
C ILE A 572 22.58 -10.47 -6.10
N ARG A 573 22.94 -10.76 -7.34
CA ARG A 573 24.30 -10.64 -7.90
C ARG A 573 24.30 -9.67 -9.06
N ILE A 574 25.18 -8.67 -9.06
CA ILE A 574 25.44 -7.84 -10.26
C ILE A 574 26.46 -8.56 -11.14
N ALA A 575 25.99 -9.40 -12.07
CA ALA A 575 26.83 -10.34 -12.82
C ALA A 575 27.63 -9.68 -13.95
N ASP A 576 27.10 -8.63 -14.55
CA ASP A 576 27.71 -7.87 -15.65
C ASP A 576 27.45 -6.37 -15.43
N CYS A 577 28.47 -5.54 -15.55
CA CYS A 577 28.43 -4.09 -15.31
C CYS A 577 29.69 -3.44 -15.87
N ASP A 578 29.52 -2.37 -16.67
CA ASP A 578 30.63 -1.58 -17.21
C ASP A 578 30.97 -0.34 -16.35
N GLY A 579 30.20 -0.07 -15.30
CA GLY A 579 30.47 0.95 -14.29
C GLY A 579 31.17 0.42 -13.03
N THR A 580 31.22 1.25 -11.99
CA THR A 580 31.84 0.90 -10.70
C THR A 580 30.81 0.43 -9.69
N ILE A 581 31.05 -0.73 -9.07
CA ILE A 581 30.23 -1.27 -7.98
C ILE A 581 30.88 -0.91 -6.64
N THR A 582 30.09 -0.37 -5.71
CA THR A 582 30.49 -0.12 -4.33
C THR A 582 29.44 -0.62 -3.35
N ASN A 583 29.84 -0.84 -2.10
CA ASN A 583 28.97 -1.39 -1.08
C ASN A 583 28.60 -0.34 -0.04
N GLY A 584 27.32 -0.30 0.30
CA GLY A 584 26.76 0.63 1.26
C GLY A 584 25.75 -0.05 2.18
N LYS A 585 25.12 0.79 2.99
CA LYS A 585 23.95 0.43 3.78
C LYS A 585 22.88 1.49 3.60
N THR A 586 21.63 1.07 3.65
CA THR A 586 20.49 1.98 3.54
C THR A 586 19.42 1.67 4.57
N THR A 587 18.60 2.66 4.87
CA THR A 587 17.34 2.45 5.59
C THR A 587 16.23 2.35 4.57
N VAL A 588 15.60 1.18 4.50
CA VAL A 588 14.37 0.97 3.75
C VAL A 588 13.21 1.39 4.63
N TYR A 589 12.44 2.37 4.17
CA TYR A 589 11.15 2.69 4.75
C TYR A 589 10.10 1.73 4.24
N LYS A 590 9.17 1.36 5.11
CA LYS A 590 8.06 0.49 4.77
C LYS A 590 7.19 1.19 3.72
N GLN A 591 7.01 0.56 2.56
CA GLN A 591 6.23 1.14 1.47
C GLN A 591 5.62 0.03 0.61
N GLY A 592 4.34 0.15 0.26
CA GLY A 592 3.63 -0.86 -0.53
C GLY A 592 3.81 -2.28 0.03
N THR A 593 4.50 -3.13 -0.72
CA THR A 593 4.80 -4.54 -0.39
C THR A 593 6.09 -4.72 0.42
N ALA A 594 6.97 -3.73 0.49
CA ALA A 594 8.25 -3.80 1.18
C ALA A 594 8.10 -3.47 2.68
N ASP A 595 8.80 -4.22 3.54
CA ASP A 595 8.91 -3.92 4.96
C ASP A 595 9.99 -2.86 5.24
N ALA A 596 9.96 -2.30 6.44
CA ALA A 596 11.06 -1.46 6.91
C ALA A 596 12.29 -2.32 7.23
N ALA A 597 13.46 -1.85 6.82
CA ALA A 597 14.74 -2.44 7.18
C ALA A 597 15.74 -1.33 7.52
N VAL A 598 16.43 -1.45 8.65
CA VAL A 598 17.52 -0.54 9.03
C VAL A 598 18.85 -1.23 8.73
N ASP A 599 19.84 -0.47 8.27
CA ASP A 599 21.17 -0.98 7.95
C ASP A 599 21.17 -2.11 6.90
N ALA A 600 20.20 -2.10 5.97
CA ALA A 600 20.11 -3.09 4.90
C ALA A 600 21.33 -2.95 3.98
N PRO A 601 22.03 -4.06 3.64
CA PRO A 601 23.09 -4.04 2.63
C PRO A 601 22.58 -3.49 1.30
N GLN A 602 23.42 -2.70 0.64
CA GLN A 602 23.10 -2.10 -0.64
C GLN A 602 24.32 -2.19 -1.56
N LEU A 603 24.10 -2.58 -2.81
CA LEU A 603 25.10 -2.43 -3.88
C LEU A 603 24.76 -1.14 -4.63
N VAL A 604 25.75 -0.30 -4.86
CA VAL A 604 25.62 0.99 -5.55
C VAL A 604 26.48 0.95 -6.80
N VAL A 605 25.84 1.21 -7.95
CA VAL A 605 26.50 1.28 -9.26
C VAL A 605 26.54 2.72 -9.72
N ASN A 606 27.74 3.18 -10.08
CA ASN A 606 27.95 4.51 -10.65
C ASN A 606 28.61 4.42 -12.02
N ASP A 607 28.30 5.41 -12.87
CA ASP A 607 28.91 5.64 -14.17
C ASP A 607 28.87 4.42 -15.10
N ALA A 608 27.81 3.62 -15.03
CA ALA A 608 27.58 2.50 -15.95
C ALA A 608 26.87 2.98 -17.23
N THR A 609 26.93 2.18 -18.28
CA THR A 609 26.01 2.23 -19.42
C THR A 609 25.00 1.09 -19.32
N HIS A 610 25.39 -0.04 -18.75
CA HIS A 610 24.51 -1.17 -18.51
C HIS A 610 24.88 -1.96 -17.26
N ALA A 611 23.91 -2.70 -16.72
CA ALA A 611 24.15 -3.72 -15.72
C ALA A 611 23.15 -4.87 -15.86
N THR A 612 23.58 -6.08 -15.54
CA THR A 612 22.74 -7.27 -15.44
C THR A 612 22.77 -7.80 -14.01
N ILE A 613 21.60 -7.83 -13.37
CA ILE A 613 21.39 -8.38 -12.03
C ILE A 613 20.75 -9.77 -12.18
N ILE A 614 21.32 -10.74 -11.47
CA ILE A 614 20.82 -12.10 -11.38
C ILE A 614 20.30 -12.33 -9.98
N ILE A 615 19.06 -12.79 -9.87
CA ILE A 615 18.41 -13.12 -8.61
C ILE A 615 18.08 -14.61 -8.61
N SER A 616 18.62 -15.34 -7.65
CA SER A 616 18.27 -16.74 -7.42
C SER A 616 17.56 -16.90 -6.07
N GLN A 617 16.55 -17.77 -6.04
CA GLN A 617 15.83 -18.13 -4.82
C GLN A 617 15.64 -19.63 -4.74
N ALA A 618 15.62 -20.18 -3.52
CA ALA A 618 15.23 -21.55 -3.25
C ALA A 618 14.83 -21.71 -1.78
N THR A 619 14.00 -22.72 -1.51
CA THR A 619 13.64 -23.13 -0.14
C THR A 619 14.37 -24.41 0.28
N ASN A 620 14.14 -24.84 1.52
CA ASN A 620 14.52 -26.16 2.03
C ASN A 620 13.50 -27.27 1.72
N PHE A 621 12.44 -26.98 0.96
CA PHE A 621 11.46 -27.97 0.53
C PHE A 621 12.09 -28.99 -0.42
N LYS A 622 11.75 -30.27 -0.25
CA LYS A 622 12.06 -31.33 -1.22
C LYS A 622 10.80 -31.99 -1.79
N LYS A 623 9.85 -32.27 -0.91
CA LYS A 623 8.54 -32.88 -1.22
C LYS A 623 7.62 -32.72 -0.02
N TYR A 624 6.35 -33.13 -0.17
CA TYR A 624 5.30 -32.91 0.83
C TYR A 624 5.61 -33.42 2.26
N ASN A 625 6.50 -34.41 2.41
CA ASN A 625 6.90 -35.00 3.69
C ASN A 625 8.39 -34.84 4.01
N ASP A 626 9.12 -33.99 3.29
CA ASP A 626 10.55 -33.78 3.50
C ASP A 626 10.94 -32.31 3.25
N VAL A 627 11.36 -31.64 4.31
CA VAL A 627 11.86 -30.26 4.34
C VAL A 627 13.32 -30.19 4.83
N SER A 628 14.06 -31.28 4.66
CA SER A 628 15.48 -31.39 5.04
C SER A 628 16.46 -30.77 4.04
N GLY A 629 15.95 -30.01 3.06
CA GLY A 629 16.80 -29.30 2.09
C GLY A 629 17.63 -28.19 2.73
N ASP A 630 18.52 -27.62 1.92
CA ASP A 630 19.30 -26.44 2.27
C ASP A 630 18.97 -25.33 1.27
N ALA A 631 18.15 -24.38 1.71
CA ALA A 631 17.70 -23.25 0.91
C ALA A 631 18.88 -22.44 0.38
N SER A 632 19.91 -22.24 1.20
CA SER A 632 21.07 -21.44 0.83
C SER A 632 21.93 -22.15 -0.21
N ALA A 633 22.19 -23.45 -0.02
CA ALA A 633 22.98 -24.22 -0.97
C ALA A 633 22.26 -24.35 -2.32
N ALA A 634 20.94 -24.56 -2.31
CA ALA A 634 20.13 -24.65 -3.52
C ALA A 634 20.09 -23.32 -4.28
N ALA A 635 19.83 -22.20 -3.60
CA ALA A 635 19.80 -20.88 -4.22
C ALA A 635 21.17 -20.50 -4.80
N LEU A 636 22.26 -20.79 -4.08
CA LEU A 636 23.62 -20.57 -4.57
C LEU A 636 23.94 -21.46 -5.78
N ALA A 637 23.51 -22.72 -5.79
CA ALA A 637 23.71 -23.61 -6.93
C ALA A 637 23.06 -23.09 -8.21
N TYR A 638 21.85 -22.52 -8.16
CA TYR A 638 21.23 -21.87 -9.33
C TYR A 638 22.07 -20.69 -9.83
N LEU A 639 22.54 -19.83 -8.93
CA LEU A 639 23.39 -18.70 -9.29
C LEU A 639 24.72 -19.16 -9.92
N THR A 640 25.41 -20.11 -9.29
CA THR A 640 26.68 -20.64 -9.77
C THR A 640 26.52 -21.40 -11.09
N ASN A 641 25.41 -22.12 -11.31
CA ASN A 641 25.13 -22.77 -12.59
C ASN A 641 24.95 -21.75 -13.71
N TYR A 642 24.24 -20.65 -13.44
CA TYR A 642 24.13 -19.53 -14.38
C TYR A 642 25.51 -18.93 -14.71
N GLU A 643 26.31 -18.60 -13.70
CA GLU A 643 27.64 -18.01 -13.90
C GLU A 643 28.60 -18.96 -14.65
N ASN A 644 28.56 -20.26 -14.33
CA ASN A 644 29.38 -21.28 -14.99
C ASN A 644 29.02 -21.49 -16.47
N ALA A 645 27.78 -21.19 -16.86
CA ALA A 645 27.38 -21.24 -18.26
C ALA A 645 28.06 -20.12 -19.08
N ASN A 646 28.54 -19.06 -18.41
CA ASN A 646 29.31 -17.95 -19.00
C ASN A 646 28.66 -17.36 -20.26
N LYS A 647 27.34 -17.21 -20.21
CA LYS A 647 26.52 -16.62 -21.27
C LYS A 647 26.50 -15.10 -21.13
N ASP A 648 26.49 -14.40 -22.25
CA ASP A 648 26.13 -12.98 -22.25
C ASP A 648 24.61 -12.80 -22.12
N TYR A 649 24.19 -11.56 -21.83
CA TYR A 649 22.77 -11.24 -21.68
C TYR A 649 21.94 -11.61 -22.92
N ALA A 650 22.47 -11.36 -24.11
CA ALA A 650 21.76 -11.64 -25.37
C ALA A 650 21.47 -13.14 -25.53
N THR A 651 22.45 -14.00 -25.22
CA THR A 651 22.27 -15.45 -25.24
C THR A 651 21.30 -15.92 -24.16
N THR A 652 21.39 -15.37 -22.94
CA THR A 652 20.43 -15.68 -21.86
C THR A 652 19.00 -15.32 -22.23
N LEU A 653 18.77 -14.15 -22.83
CA LEU A 653 17.44 -13.73 -23.30
C LEU A 653 16.95 -14.65 -24.42
N ALA A 654 17.79 -14.95 -25.42
CA ALA A 654 17.42 -15.82 -26.53
C ALA A 654 17.06 -17.25 -26.07
N ASP A 655 17.81 -17.80 -25.10
CA ASP A 655 17.52 -19.12 -24.52
C ASP A 655 16.19 -19.13 -23.75
N HIS A 656 15.92 -18.08 -22.95
CA HIS A 656 14.64 -17.91 -22.27
C HIS A 656 13.48 -17.82 -23.27
N GLU A 657 13.60 -16.96 -24.28
CA GLU A 657 12.58 -16.77 -25.30
C GLU A 657 12.32 -18.04 -26.10
N SER A 658 13.38 -18.76 -26.49
CA SER A 658 13.25 -20.01 -27.23
C SER A 658 12.45 -21.04 -26.43
N ALA A 659 12.79 -21.23 -25.15
CA ALA A 659 12.08 -22.17 -24.28
C ALA A 659 10.62 -21.79 -24.04
N TYR A 660 10.33 -20.49 -23.89
CA TYR A 660 8.98 -19.98 -23.73
C TYR A 660 8.12 -20.14 -25.00
N LYS A 661 8.68 -19.77 -26.15
CA LYS A 661 8.00 -19.79 -27.46
C LYS A 661 7.64 -21.21 -27.91
N GLU A 662 8.37 -22.24 -27.45
CA GLU A 662 8.00 -23.65 -27.67
C GLU A 662 6.56 -23.95 -27.21
N GLN A 663 6.04 -23.22 -26.22
CA GLN A 663 4.68 -23.37 -25.69
C GLN A 663 3.75 -22.25 -26.18
N PHE A 664 4.16 -20.99 -26.09
CA PHE A 664 3.28 -19.86 -26.37
C PHE A 664 2.87 -19.76 -27.85
N ASP A 665 3.81 -19.94 -28.78
CA ASP A 665 3.58 -19.76 -30.23
C ASP A 665 2.68 -20.85 -30.85
N ARG A 666 2.35 -21.91 -30.09
CA ARG A 666 1.47 -23.00 -30.54
C ARG A 666 0.06 -22.55 -30.90
N VAL A 667 -0.42 -21.45 -30.31
CA VAL A 667 -1.75 -20.88 -30.59
C VAL A 667 -1.63 -19.37 -30.76
N ASP A 668 -2.10 -18.87 -31.89
CA ASP A 668 -2.37 -17.45 -32.10
C ASP A 668 -3.87 -17.22 -32.24
N LEU A 669 -4.38 -16.20 -31.55
CA LEU A 669 -5.74 -15.72 -31.74
C LEU A 669 -5.69 -14.29 -32.27
N THR A 670 -6.21 -14.09 -33.48
CA THR A 670 -6.37 -12.77 -34.07
C THR A 670 -7.85 -12.53 -34.35
N ILE A 671 -8.41 -11.49 -33.75
CA ILE A 671 -9.77 -11.04 -34.03
C ILE A 671 -9.67 -9.59 -34.50
N ALA A 672 -10.02 -9.35 -35.77
CA ALA A 672 -10.00 -8.00 -36.34
C ALA A 672 -10.88 -7.06 -35.52
N GLY A 673 -10.40 -5.84 -35.26
CA GLY A 673 -11.00 -4.97 -34.27
C GLY A 673 -10.91 -3.49 -34.56
N ASN A 674 -10.65 -2.74 -33.50
CA ASN A 674 -10.84 -1.30 -33.41
C ASN A 674 -9.48 -0.65 -33.13
N ALA A 675 -8.80 -0.21 -34.20
CA ALA A 675 -7.47 0.38 -34.12
C ALA A 675 -7.39 1.59 -33.17
N THR A 676 -8.49 2.34 -33.02
CA THR A 676 -8.56 3.47 -32.09
C THR A 676 -8.52 3.01 -30.62
N GLN A 677 -9.12 1.86 -30.30
CA GLN A 677 -9.04 1.28 -28.95
C GLN A 677 -7.68 0.62 -28.72
N GLU A 678 -7.14 -0.07 -29.73
CA GLU A 678 -5.84 -0.74 -29.64
C GLU A 678 -4.69 0.22 -29.34
N ALA A 679 -4.79 1.48 -29.82
CA ALA A 679 -3.82 2.53 -29.53
C ALA A 679 -3.86 3.09 -28.09
N LYS A 680 -4.83 2.69 -27.26
CA LYS A 680 -4.94 3.10 -25.85
C LYS A 680 -4.24 2.11 -24.93
N ASP A 681 -3.83 2.59 -23.77
CA ASP A 681 -3.27 1.72 -22.72
C ASP A 681 -4.30 0.71 -22.22
N THR A 682 -3.81 -0.41 -21.66
CA THR A 682 -4.65 -1.53 -21.22
C THR A 682 -5.70 -1.10 -20.20
N GLU A 683 -5.38 -0.15 -19.31
CA GLU A 683 -6.31 0.31 -18.28
C GLU A 683 -7.50 1.06 -18.90
N GLN A 684 -7.24 1.97 -19.85
CA GLN A 684 -8.31 2.67 -20.58
C GLN A 684 -9.17 1.71 -21.39
N ARG A 685 -8.56 0.75 -22.09
CA ARG A 685 -9.28 -0.26 -22.88
C ARG A 685 -10.26 -1.06 -22.01
N ILE A 686 -9.82 -1.52 -20.83
CA ILE A 686 -10.68 -2.23 -19.87
C ILE A 686 -11.82 -1.33 -19.37
N LYS A 687 -11.53 -0.09 -18.98
CA LYS A 687 -12.55 0.86 -18.48
C LYS A 687 -13.67 1.11 -19.50
N GLU A 688 -13.31 1.18 -20.77
CA GLU A 688 -14.24 1.49 -21.85
C GLU A 688 -14.90 0.27 -22.50
N TYR A 689 -14.42 -0.95 -22.23
CA TYR A 689 -14.84 -2.18 -22.90
C TYR A 689 -16.36 -2.42 -22.90
N HIS A 690 -17.05 -2.03 -21.82
CA HIS A 690 -18.50 -2.16 -21.69
C HIS A 690 -19.30 -1.17 -22.57
N LYS A 691 -18.65 -0.14 -23.13
CA LYS A 691 -19.25 0.90 -23.98
C LYS A 691 -18.83 0.77 -25.45
N THR A 692 -17.60 0.34 -25.69
CA THR A 692 -16.97 0.35 -27.02
C THR A 692 -16.47 -1.04 -27.37
N SER A 693 -16.73 -1.49 -28.60
CA SER A 693 -16.22 -2.77 -29.09
C SER A 693 -14.69 -2.76 -29.20
N ASP A 694 -14.04 -3.74 -28.55
CA ASP A 694 -12.60 -3.97 -28.58
C ASP A 694 -12.30 -5.49 -28.59
N PRO A 695 -12.57 -6.19 -29.71
CA PRO A 695 -12.36 -7.64 -29.79
C PRO A 695 -10.88 -8.05 -29.67
N GLN A 696 -9.96 -7.12 -29.93
CA GLN A 696 -8.52 -7.33 -29.74
C GLN A 696 -8.18 -7.48 -28.26
N LEU A 697 -8.85 -6.76 -27.36
CA LEU A 697 -8.65 -6.93 -25.92
C LEU A 697 -9.11 -8.32 -25.45
N ALA A 698 -10.19 -8.85 -26.01
CA ALA A 698 -10.64 -10.22 -25.72
C ALA A 698 -9.63 -11.28 -26.18
N ALA A 699 -9.06 -11.11 -27.38
CA ALA A 699 -7.98 -11.98 -27.88
C ALA A 699 -6.73 -11.89 -27.00
N ASN A 700 -6.38 -10.68 -26.55
CA ASN A 700 -5.25 -10.45 -25.65
C ASN A 700 -5.48 -11.06 -24.25
N TYR A 701 -6.70 -11.00 -23.72
CA TYR A 701 -7.07 -11.63 -22.46
C TYR A 701 -7.02 -13.17 -22.54
N PHE A 702 -7.41 -13.75 -23.68
CA PHE A 702 -7.21 -15.18 -23.95
C PHE A 702 -5.74 -15.57 -23.92
N GLN A 703 -4.88 -14.80 -24.62
CA GLN A 703 -3.43 -15.06 -24.61
C GLN A 703 -2.82 -14.84 -23.23
N PHE A 704 -3.34 -13.89 -22.44
CA PHE A 704 -2.90 -13.67 -21.06
C PHE A 704 -3.20 -14.89 -20.18
N GLY A 705 -4.33 -15.57 -20.36
CA GLY A 705 -4.62 -16.83 -19.68
C GLY A 705 -3.59 -17.93 -19.99
N ARG A 706 -3.18 -18.07 -21.25
CA ARG A 706 -2.12 -19.00 -21.67
C ARG A 706 -0.75 -18.61 -21.09
N TYR A 707 -0.40 -17.32 -21.17
CA TYR A 707 0.82 -16.76 -20.58
C TYR A 707 0.91 -17.08 -19.08
N LEU A 708 -0.16 -16.82 -18.32
CA LEU A 708 -0.18 -17.03 -16.87
C LEU A 708 0.00 -18.51 -16.52
N LEU A 709 -0.62 -19.43 -17.28
CA LEU A 709 -0.45 -20.87 -17.04
C LEU A 709 1.00 -21.30 -17.31
N ILE A 710 1.58 -20.93 -18.45
CA ILE A 710 3.01 -21.21 -18.75
C ILE A 710 3.90 -20.66 -17.64
N SER A 711 3.62 -19.44 -17.18
CA SER A 711 4.45 -18.74 -16.21
C SER A 711 4.29 -19.23 -14.77
N SER A 712 3.26 -20.02 -14.45
CA SER A 712 2.96 -20.49 -13.09
C SER A 712 2.91 -22.01 -12.94
N SER A 713 3.01 -22.78 -14.04
CA SER A 713 3.00 -24.23 -13.98
C SER A 713 3.85 -24.83 -15.09
N GLN A 714 4.98 -25.42 -14.72
CA GLN A 714 5.90 -26.11 -15.62
C GLN A 714 6.26 -27.48 -15.06
N PRO A 715 6.62 -28.47 -15.90
CA PRO A 715 7.08 -29.77 -15.42
C PRO A 715 8.16 -29.63 -14.33
N GLY A 716 7.96 -30.29 -13.19
CA GLY A 716 8.86 -30.24 -12.03
C GLY A 716 8.61 -29.10 -11.04
N THR A 717 7.64 -28.21 -11.27
CA THR A 717 7.21 -27.17 -10.30
C THR A 717 5.99 -27.62 -9.50
N GLN A 718 5.55 -26.81 -8.54
CA GLN A 718 4.22 -26.93 -7.93
C GLN A 718 3.13 -26.48 -8.91
N PRO A 719 1.87 -26.94 -8.73
CA PRO A 719 0.76 -26.43 -9.52
C PRO A 719 0.42 -24.97 -9.22
N ALA A 720 -0.27 -24.31 -10.15
CA ALA A 720 -0.77 -22.96 -9.98
C ALA A 720 -1.82 -22.91 -8.86
N ASN A 721 -1.58 -22.09 -7.83
CA ASN A 721 -2.49 -21.90 -6.70
C ASN A 721 -3.58 -20.85 -7.01
N LEU A 722 -4.38 -20.42 -6.03
CA LEU A 722 -5.43 -19.39 -6.22
C LEU A 722 -4.93 -18.09 -6.87
N GLN A 723 -3.63 -17.80 -6.77
CA GLN A 723 -2.99 -16.62 -7.34
C GLN A 723 -1.87 -16.99 -8.32
N GLY A 724 -1.89 -18.21 -8.87
CA GLY A 724 -0.82 -18.75 -9.70
C GLY A 724 0.42 -19.02 -8.86
N ILE A 725 1.39 -18.10 -8.91
CA ILE A 725 2.56 -18.05 -8.03
C ILE A 725 2.83 -16.62 -7.50
N TRP A 726 1.91 -15.67 -7.70
CA TRP A 726 2.11 -14.26 -7.37
C TRP A 726 1.28 -13.88 -6.13
N ASN A 727 1.94 -13.82 -4.97
CA ASN A 727 1.29 -13.44 -3.72
C ASN A 727 1.95 -12.20 -3.11
N PRO A 728 1.21 -11.10 -2.86
CA PRO A 728 1.79 -9.88 -2.34
C PRO A 728 2.27 -9.97 -0.89
N ASP A 729 1.63 -10.83 -0.08
CA ASP A 729 1.81 -10.92 1.37
C ASP A 729 1.83 -9.56 2.10
N ALA A 730 1.20 -8.54 1.49
CA ALA A 730 1.13 -7.17 1.98
C ALA A 730 -0.22 -6.84 2.64
N ARG A 731 -1.16 -7.79 2.63
CA ARG A 731 -2.48 -7.74 3.30
C ARG A 731 -2.52 -8.70 4.50
N GLN A 732 -3.55 -8.65 5.34
CA GLN A 732 -3.59 -9.32 6.65
C GLN A 732 -3.19 -10.81 6.61
N TYR A 733 -3.70 -11.53 5.61
CA TYR A 733 -3.34 -12.89 5.18
C TYR A 733 -3.62 -12.96 3.66
N PRO A 734 -2.97 -13.84 2.89
CA PRO A 734 -3.40 -14.10 1.52
C PRO A 734 -4.88 -14.51 1.52
N ALA A 735 -5.64 -14.06 0.53
CA ALA A 735 -7.07 -14.38 0.47
C ALA A 735 -7.22 -15.90 0.32
N TRP A 736 -7.94 -16.52 1.26
CA TRP A 736 -8.04 -17.99 1.36
C TRP A 736 -6.68 -18.69 1.32
N ASP A 737 -5.68 -18.11 1.98
CA ASP A 737 -4.32 -18.65 2.13
C ASP A 737 -3.55 -18.78 0.79
N SER A 738 -4.14 -18.29 -0.31
CA SER A 738 -3.65 -18.50 -1.67
C SER A 738 -3.36 -19.98 -1.98
N LYS A 739 -4.19 -20.89 -1.43
CA LYS A 739 -3.98 -22.36 -1.49
C LYS A 739 -4.57 -23.02 -2.73
N TYR A 740 -4.73 -24.35 -2.70
CA TYR A 740 -5.47 -25.12 -3.71
C TYR A 740 -6.90 -25.40 -3.22
N THR A 741 -7.85 -24.57 -3.66
CA THR A 741 -9.28 -24.80 -3.41
C THR A 741 -9.85 -25.72 -4.51
N SER A 742 -10.40 -26.86 -4.11
CA SER A 742 -10.67 -28.04 -4.98
C SER A 742 -12.14 -28.40 -5.13
N ASN A 743 -12.99 -27.38 -5.06
CA ASN A 743 -14.41 -27.50 -5.39
C ASN A 743 -14.77 -26.72 -6.66
N ILE A 744 -13.80 -26.04 -7.28
CA ILE A 744 -13.91 -25.33 -8.56
C ILE A 744 -12.57 -24.68 -8.98
N ASN A 745 -11.82 -24.09 -8.05
CA ASN A 745 -10.76 -23.12 -8.39
C ASN A 745 -9.53 -23.77 -9.02
N VAL A 746 -8.94 -24.78 -8.36
CA VAL A 746 -7.75 -25.44 -8.91
C VAL A 746 -8.10 -26.20 -10.19
N GLU A 747 -9.30 -26.75 -10.30
CA GLU A 747 -9.77 -27.36 -11.54
C GLU A 747 -9.86 -26.32 -12.67
N MET A 748 -10.40 -25.14 -12.36
CA MET A 748 -10.51 -24.03 -13.31
C MET A 748 -9.15 -23.53 -13.81
N ASN A 749 -8.13 -23.49 -12.94
CA ASN A 749 -6.77 -23.14 -13.33
C ASN A 749 -6.26 -24.01 -14.50
N TYR A 750 -6.70 -25.27 -14.56
CA TYR A 750 -6.23 -26.26 -15.54
C TYR A 750 -7.19 -26.55 -16.70
N TRP A 751 -8.41 -25.98 -16.72
CA TRP A 751 -9.29 -26.02 -17.89
C TRP A 751 -8.61 -25.60 -19.20
N PRO A 752 -7.77 -24.53 -19.25
CA PRO A 752 -7.11 -24.15 -20.48
C PRO A 752 -5.97 -25.10 -20.89
N ALA A 753 -5.39 -25.90 -19.99
CA ALA A 753 -4.15 -26.63 -20.24
C ALA A 753 -4.20 -27.48 -21.52
N GLU A 754 -5.22 -28.33 -21.66
CA GLU A 754 -5.33 -29.22 -22.82
C GLU A 754 -5.85 -28.49 -24.05
N VAL A 755 -6.98 -27.78 -23.92
CA VAL A 755 -7.69 -27.20 -25.07
C VAL A 755 -6.93 -26.02 -25.71
N THR A 756 -6.03 -25.38 -24.97
CA THR A 756 -5.18 -24.28 -25.46
C THR A 756 -3.74 -24.72 -25.80
N ASN A 757 -3.52 -26.04 -25.89
CA ASN A 757 -2.27 -26.67 -26.36
C ASN A 757 -1.06 -26.45 -25.44
N LEU A 758 -1.27 -26.62 -24.13
CA LEU A 758 -0.30 -26.49 -23.04
C LEU A 758 -0.33 -27.72 -22.12
N ALA A 759 -0.43 -28.93 -22.69
CA ALA A 759 -0.61 -30.17 -21.94
C ALA A 759 0.50 -30.41 -20.89
N GLU A 760 1.72 -29.99 -21.18
CA GLU A 760 2.88 -30.10 -20.28
C GLU A 760 2.69 -29.25 -19.01
N CYS A 761 1.99 -28.12 -19.12
CA CYS A 761 1.65 -27.30 -17.95
C CYS A 761 0.68 -28.01 -16.99
N HIS A 762 -0.03 -29.07 -17.42
CA HIS A 762 -0.95 -29.82 -16.58
C HIS A 762 -0.24 -30.81 -15.64
N GLU A 763 1.02 -31.15 -15.93
CA GLU A 763 1.80 -32.16 -15.20
C GLU A 763 1.91 -31.87 -13.69
N PRO A 764 2.21 -30.62 -13.22
CA PRO A 764 2.27 -30.32 -11.79
C PRO A 764 0.98 -30.64 -11.02
N PHE A 765 -0.19 -30.43 -11.64
CA PHE A 765 -1.47 -30.79 -11.04
C PHE A 765 -1.62 -32.30 -10.92
N VAL A 766 -1.23 -33.04 -11.96
CA VAL A 766 -1.27 -34.51 -11.96
C VAL A 766 -0.33 -35.09 -10.90
N GLU A 767 0.89 -34.56 -10.76
CA GLU A 767 1.82 -34.98 -9.72
C GLU A 767 1.28 -34.68 -8.32
N MET A 768 0.69 -33.51 -8.11
CA MET A 768 0.01 -33.19 -6.85
C MET A 768 -1.14 -34.18 -6.55
N VAL A 769 -1.95 -34.55 -7.54
CA VAL A 769 -3.02 -35.55 -7.36
C VAL A 769 -2.45 -36.93 -6.98
N LYS A 770 -1.28 -37.32 -7.50
CA LYS A 770 -0.59 -38.56 -7.08
C LYS A 770 -0.17 -38.48 -5.62
N ASP A 771 0.39 -37.37 -5.17
CA ASP A 771 0.74 -37.16 -3.76
C ASP A 771 -0.50 -37.21 -2.86
N VAL A 772 -1.60 -36.57 -3.27
CA VAL A 772 -2.89 -36.63 -2.56
C VAL A 772 -3.46 -38.05 -2.53
N SER A 773 -3.24 -38.88 -3.55
CA SER A 773 -3.71 -40.27 -3.52
C SER A 773 -3.07 -41.08 -2.39
N VAL A 774 -1.85 -40.71 -1.97
CA VAL A 774 -1.14 -41.31 -0.83
C VAL A 774 -1.69 -40.78 0.49
N THR A 775 -1.77 -39.45 0.67
CA THR A 775 -2.21 -38.85 1.95
C THR A 775 -3.73 -38.95 2.16
N GLY A 776 -4.50 -38.94 1.08
CA GLY A 776 -5.94 -39.14 1.05
C GLY A 776 -6.36 -40.58 1.41
N ALA A 777 -5.52 -41.59 1.12
CA ALA A 777 -5.78 -42.97 1.55
C ALA A 777 -5.80 -43.09 3.09
N GLU A 778 -4.86 -42.43 3.78
CA GLU A 778 -4.88 -42.35 5.24
C GLU A 778 -6.16 -41.66 5.73
N THR A 779 -6.52 -40.53 5.15
CA THR A 779 -7.75 -39.80 5.51
C THR A 779 -9.00 -40.67 5.33
N ALA A 780 -9.13 -41.36 4.19
CA ALA A 780 -10.25 -42.26 3.88
C ALA A 780 -10.36 -43.41 4.89
N GLN A 781 -9.23 -44.00 5.27
CA GLN A 781 -9.19 -45.06 6.28
C GLN A 781 -9.56 -44.54 7.67
N LYS A 782 -8.96 -43.42 8.11
CA LYS A 782 -9.09 -42.89 9.48
C LYS A 782 -10.45 -42.24 9.74
N MET A 783 -11.00 -41.52 8.77
CA MET A 783 -12.28 -40.79 8.92
C MET A 783 -13.49 -41.63 8.53
N TYR A 784 -13.36 -42.53 7.54
CA TYR A 784 -14.52 -43.19 6.93
C TYR A 784 -14.47 -44.72 6.97
N GLY A 785 -13.37 -45.31 7.45
CA GLY A 785 -13.21 -46.77 7.44
C GLY A 785 -13.19 -47.37 6.03
N ALA A 786 -12.92 -46.56 5.01
CA ALA A 786 -12.88 -47.00 3.62
C ALA A 786 -11.55 -47.71 3.34
N ARG A 787 -11.58 -48.69 2.41
CA ARG A 787 -10.37 -49.39 1.95
C ARG A 787 -9.60 -48.51 0.97
N ASP A 788 -8.31 -48.81 0.83
CA ASP A 788 -7.41 -48.17 -0.13
C ASP A 788 -8.03 -48.13 -1.54
N GLY A 789 -8.19 -46.93 -2.11
CA GLY A 789 -8.73 -46.69 -3.45
C GLY A 789 -10.05 -45.93 -3.53
N LEU A 790 -10.77 -45.72 -2.41
CA LEU A 790 -11.92 -44.82 -2.38
C LEU A 790 -11.45 -43.38 -2.11
N CYS A 791 -10.93 -42.71 -3.13
CA CYS A 791 -10.77 -41.26 -3.09
C CYS A 791 -12.18 -40.66 -3.08
N THR A 792 -12.63 -40.10 -1.96
CA THR A 792 -13.89 -39.36 -1.94
C THR A 792 -13.75 -38.22 -2.95
N THR A 793 -14.73 -38.08 -3.84
CA THR A 793 -14.79 -37.05 -4.90
C THR A 793 -14.90 -35.62 -4.36
N THR A 794 -14.83 -35.48 -3.04
CA THR A 794 -14.48 -34.28 -2.30
C THR A 794 -13.30 -34.67 -1.41
N PRO A 795 -12.08 -34.14 -1.64
CA PRO A 795 -11.00 -34.27 -0.69
C PRO A 795 -11.40 -33.46 0.55
N THR A 796 -12.02 -34.10 1.53
CA THR A 796 -12.04 -33.54 2.89
C THR A 796 -10.60 -33.57 3.37
N SER A 797 -9.91 -32.44 3.26
CA SER A 797 -8.76 -32.09 4.10
C SER A 797 -7.81 -33.26 4.34
N GLY A 798 -7.14 -33.70 3.26
CA GLY A 798 -5.98 -34.58 3.31
C GLY A 798 -4.74 -33.72 3.11
N ALA A 799 -3.84 -33.70 4.08
CA ALA A 799 -2.71 -32.80 4.10
C ALA A 799 -1.65 -33.19 3.06
N LEU A 800 -1.23 -32.19 2.29
CA LEU A 800 0.15 -32.03 1.87
C LEU A 800 0.68 -30.79 2.60
N LEU A 801 1.98 -30.51 2.46
CA LEU A 801 2.55 -29.17 2.73
C LEU A 801 1.77 -28.04 2.02
N VAL A 802 0.88 -28.40 1.09
CA VAL A 802 -0.07 -27.52 0.43
C VAL A 802 -1.51 -27.96 0.71
N PRO A 803 -2.35 -27.12 1.33
CA PRO A 803 -3.59 -27.59 1.91
C PRO A 803 -4.76 -27.57 0.93
N TRP A 804 -5.64 -28.55 1.13
CA TRP A 804 -6.92 -28.72 0.47
C TRP A 804 -8.05 -28.36 1.43
N THR A 805 -8.95 -27.45 1.03
CA THR A 805 -10.24 -27.26 1.73
C THR A 805 -11.34 -26.93 0.73
N THR A 806 -12.53 -27.49 0.95
CA THR A 806 -13.80 -26.95 0.42
C THR A 806 -14.22 -25.74 1.25
N GLU A 807 -14.79 -24.70 0.63
CA GLU A 807 -15.29 -23.49 1.33
C GLU A 807 -16.31 -23.82 2.44
N GLN A 808 -16.30 -22.98 3.48
CA GLN A 808 -17.23 -23.00 4.62
C GLN A 808 -18.68 -22.68 4.23
#